data_AF-A0A2W6DQB8-F1
#
_entry.id   AF-A0A2W6DQB8-F1
#
_cell.length_a   1.000
_cell.length_b   1.000
_cell.length_c   1.000
_cell.angle_alpha   90.00
_cell.angle_beta   90.00
_cell.angle_gamma   90.00
#
_symmetry.space_group_name_H-M   'P 1'
#
loop_
_entity.id
_entity.type
_entity.pdbx_description
1 polymer ?
#
loop_
_entity_poly.entity_id
_entity_poly.type
_entity_poly.pdbx_seq_one_letter_code
_entity_poly.pdbx_strand_id
1 'polypeptide(L)'
;MGSGGSKSHESFAVTPGATLAPPTEEPPPDLAGAPPQLIAALDALGAAAELDPDTAPTVGFHTLKDTCAQARAQLADSVADGAVDEQTAAAAESEIKAATTGFLSALPPQALVDLAAEDGFAHPHLVGFSDTPGHPLVHYLDPAYPSDITSKAAIAAKAEERYAMLAAGQSVHGLTLDEVTALEAHLPTQQPSTGAGQPISAGQALSLSAQVTAAATKLGATGWTAHHQSDPAAVTALLGAENALATASCPDAPEGFSAAQAAARGQVDAVLAKMPIVTVHKALADPELASGLAANTHYLAARDQLALARANLDPATRTHLETQAATRGEQVSALQQATAAFVPAHSDTLGNPIDPAALPGFATTAGDAFTAAKTITPWRHQAFDPASGGVPTELAGQELGSPDALTAQFTAWSKQQKLADLRYAAAELGLADAPSANRAQITKYIAGSWDSSLHQPTLQAQVSKKAAPVNPVTAMLNSGPATPSGHTAPASPCTPSPSTPSPSTAPAAGAMTGTVAAPPSAATWMAQHQRLVDALKHHQASASALPGRHDPAAVESWAFTPSASASSLGGVHTKSYVTGPDGSSWMFKPDTSAGGARAHAESAAARVYHAVGIPAVDVHVASIAGNTGSVQPLLPGAGQLPASPASWTQGDVDAIVRYHVAAWAVGDHDGGPANVLRTG
;
A
#
# COMPACT_ATOMS: atom_id res chain seq x y z
N MET A 1 -53.72 13.73 -31.21
CA MET A 1 -54.05 14.17 -32.58
C MET A 1 -52.98 15.16 -33.04
N GLY A 2 -52.46 14.98 -34.27
CA GLY A 2 -51.49 15.85 -34.96
C GLY A 2 -50.05 15.31 -34.89
N SER A 3 -49.61 14.39 -35.76
CA SER A 3 -48.94 14.64 -37.07
C SER A 3 -47.80 15.66 -36.95
N GLY A 4 -46.52 15.30 -37.01
CA GLY A 4 -45.85 14.62 -38.12
C GLY A 4 -45.25 15.67 -39.05
N GLY A 5 -43.91 15.84 -39.04
CA GLY A 5 -43.22 16.76 -39.93
C GLY A 5 -41.74 16.96 -39.58
N SER A 6 -40.88 16.17 -40.21
CA SER A 6 -39.42 16.30 -40.23
C SER A 6 -39.00 17.67 -40.77
N LYS A 7 -38.25 18.46 -39.99
CA LYS A 7 -37.51 19.61 -40.50
C LYS A 7 -36.07 19.17 -40.79
N SER A 8 -35.78 19.06 -42.08
CA SER A 8 -34.42 19.11 -42.64
C SER A 8 -33.77 20.45 -42.29
N HIS A 9 -32.50 20.43 -41.88
CA HIS A 9 -31.70 21.61 -41.59
C HIS A 9 -31.72 22.59 -42.75
N GLU A 10 -32.05 23.85 -42.45
CA GLU A 10 -31.96 24.98 -43.38
C GLU A 10 -30.49 25.23 -43.72
N SER A 11 -30.14 25.01 -44.99
CA SER A 11 -28.89 25.47 -45.59
C SER A 11 -29.03 26.94 -45.97
N PHE A 12 -28.23 27.81 -45.35
CA PHE A 12 -28.12 29.21 -45.77
C PHE A 12 -27.33 29.29 -47.08
N ALA A 13 -28.01 29.67 -48.16
CA ALA A 13 -27.38 30.14 -49.38
C ALA A 13 -26.91 31.59 -49.17
N VAL A 14 -25.60 31.82 -49.17
CA VAL A 14 -25.03 33.17 -49.24
C VAL A 14 -24.87 33.55 -50.71
N THR A 15 -25.61 34.56 -51.13
CA THR A 15 -25.56 35.17 -52.46
C THR A 15 -24.18 35.81 -52.72
N PRO A 16 -23.64 35.81 -53.94
CA PRO A 16 -22.36 36.46 -54.25
C PRO A 16 -22.49 37.98 -54.11
N GLY A 17 -21.95 38.52 -53.02
CA GLY A 17 -21.85 39.96 -52.79
C GLY A 17 -20.52 40.50 -53.32
N ALA A 18 -20.63 41.42 -54.29
CA ALA A 18 -19.68 42.43 -54.72
C ALA A 18 -18.22 42.01 -54.98
N THR A 19 -17.81 42.16 -56.24
CA THR A 19 -16.41 42.36 -56.65
C THR A 19 -15.81 43.50 -55.83
N LEU A 20 -15.09 43.15 -54.77
CA LEU A 20 -14.19 44.08 -54.09
C LEU A 20 -13.01 44.35 -55.03
N ALA A 21 -12.68 45.62 -55.17
CA ALA A 21 -11.47 46.10 -55.82
C ALA A 21 -10.23 45.36 -55.27
N PRO A 22 -9.13 45.24 -56.04
CA PRO A 22 -7.88 44.72 -55.49
C PRO A 22 -7.55 45.47 -54.20
N PRO A 23 -7.06 44.80 -53.16
CA PRO A 23 -6.74 45.45 -51.90
C PRO A 23 -5.76 46.58 -52.22
N THR A 24 -6.16 47.80 -51.87
CA THR A 24 -5.22 48.89 -51.73
C THR A 24 -4.19 48.42 -50.72
N GLU A 25 -2.94 48.33 -51.16
CA GLU A 25 -1.77 48.11 -50.31
C GLU A 25 -1.84 49.18 -49.20
N GLU A 26 -2.35 48.81 -48.03
CA GLU A 26 -2.17 49.61 -46.83
C GLU A 26 -0.66 49.67 -46.58
N PRO A 27 -0.08 50.87 -46.37
CA PRO A 27 1.33 50.96 -46.04
C PRO A 27 1.61 50.08 -44.80
N PRO A 28 2.77 49.41 -44.73
CA PRO A 28 3.11 48.59 -43.58
C PRO A 28 2.93 49.43 -42.31
N PRO A 29 2.35 48.84 -41.24
CA PRO A 29 2.15 49.57 -40.00
C PRO A 29 3.52 50.08 -39.52
N ASP A 30 3.60 51.40 -39.32
CA ASP A 30 4.86 52.08 -39.06
C ASP A 30 5.26 51.88 -37.59
N LEU A 31 6.49 51.41 -37.35
CA LEU A 31 7.09 51.37 -36.02
C LEU A 31 7.48 52.78 -35.51
N ALA A 32 7.19 53.83 -36.27
CA ALA A 32 7.38 55.23 -35.88
C ALA A 32 6.62 55.58 -34.60
N GLY A 33 7.32 55.47 -33.47
CA GLY A 33 6.77 55.71 -32.14
C GLY A 33 7.16 54.65 -31.11
N ALA A 34 7.69 53.50 -31.56
CA ALA A 34 8.16 52.46 -30.67
C ALA A 34 9.35 52.95 -29.80
N PRO A 35 9.39 52.57 -28.51
CA PRO A 35 10.50 52.93 -27.64
C PRO A 35 11.80 52.28 -28.13
N PRO A 36 12.97 52.92 -27.93
CA PRO A 36 14.26 52.42 -28.41
C PRO A 36 14.59 50.99 -27.96
N GLN A 37 14.10 50.59 -26.78
CA GLN A 37 14.30 49.25 -26.23
C GLN A 37 13.53 48.18 -27.00
N LEU A 38 12.31 48.49 -27.45
CA LEU A 38 11.51 47.59 -28.30
C LEU A 38 12.15 47.47 -29.69
N ILE A 39 12.58 48.59 -30.28
CA ILE A 39 13.28 48.59 -31.57
C ILE A 39 14.57 47.76 -31.49
N ALA A 40 15.39 47.97 -30.46
CA ALA A 40 16.62 47.20 -30.27
C ALA A 40 16.35 45.69 -30.09
N ALA A 41 15.25 45.31 -29.44
CA ALA A 41 14.86 43.91 -29.30
C ALA A 41 14.35 43.28 -30.60
N LEU A 42 13.60 44.05 -31.41
CA LEU A 42 13.16 43.62 -32.75
C LEU A 42 14.36 43.50 -33.71
N ASP A 43 15.30 44.43 -33.68
CA ASP A 43 16.55 44.37 -34.46
C ASP A 43 17.38 43.14 -34.08
N ALA A 44 17.49 42.84 -32.78
CA ALA A 44 18.21 41.64 -32.30
C ALA A 44 17.52 40.34 -32.73
N LEU A 45 16.18 40.31 -32.75
CA LEU A 45 15.40 39.19 -33.26
C LEU A 45 15.58 39.03 -34.78
N GLY A 46 15.57 40.13 -35.54
CA GLY A 46 15.86 40.12 -36.98
C GLY A 46 17.25 39.57 -37.28
N ALA A 47 18.27 40.02 -36.55
CA ALA A 47 19.63 39.50 -36.67
C ALA A 47 19.73 38.02 -36.32
N ALA A 48 18.96 37.53 -35.34
CA ALA A 48 18.89 36.10 -35.03
C ALA A 48 18.20 35.30 -36.14
N ALA A 49 17.17 35.85 -36.79
CA ALA A 49 16.47 35.24 -37.91
C ALA A 49 17.30 35.21 -39.21
N GLU A 50 18.30 36.08 -39.34
CA GLU A 50 19.26 36.10 -40.45
C GLU A 50 20.45 35.15 -40.27
N LEU A 51 20.60 34.52 -39.09
CA LEU A 51 21.62 33.50 -38.89
C LEU A 51 21.41 32.37 -39.90
N ASP A 52 22.47 31.99 -40.60
CA ASP A 52 22.41 30.96 -41.63
C ASP A 52 21.90 29.63 -41.03
N PRO A 53 20.69 29.20 -41.41
CA PRO A 53 20.06 28.01 -40.83
C PRO A 53 20.80 26.72 -41.21
N ASP A 54 21.65 26.74 -42.24
CA ASP A 54 22.38 25.56 -42.72
C ASP A 54 23.68 25.28 -41.95
N THR A 55 24.29 26.30 -41.33
CA THR A 55 25.59 26.15 -40.64
C THR A 55 25.47 25.89 -39.14
N ALA A 56 24.40 26.34 -38.48
CA ALA A 56 24.20 26.12 -37.04
C ALA A 56 22.72 26.17 -36.60
N PRO A 57 21.86 25.25 -37.08
CA PRO A 57 20.41 25.29 -36.86
C PRO A 57 20.01 25.32 -35.37
N THR A 58 20.66 24.51 -34.52
CA THR A 58 20.40 24.49 -33.07
C THR A 58 20.77 25.79 -32.37
N VAL A 59 21.96 26.34 -32.66
CA VAL A 59 22.40 27.61 -32.06
C VAL A 59 21.53 28.77 -32.53
N GLY A 60 21.19 28.78 -33.83
CA GLY A 60 20.28 29.76 -34.41
C GLY A 60 18.89 29.71 -33.77
N PHE A 61 18.32 28.51 -33.61
CA PHE A 61 17.02 28.33 -32.98
C PHE A 61 16.99 28.77 -31.51
N HIS A 62 17.97 28.39 -30.69
CA HIS A 62 18.04 28.84 -29.29
C HIS A 62 18.19 30.37 -29.19
N THR A 63 19.02 30.96 -30.04
CA THR A 63 19.21 32.42 -30.11
C THR A 63 17.91 33.13 -30.53
N LEU A 64 17.19 32.58 -31.51
CA LEU A 64 15.89 33.06 -31.95
C LEU A 64 14.84 32.99 -30.83
N LYS A 65 14.82 31.89 -30.06
CA LYS A 65 13.91 31.70 -28.92
C LYS A 65 14.15 32.75 -27.82
N ASP A 66 15.41 32.97 -27.46
CA ASP A 66 15.81 33.94 -26.43
C ASP A 66 15.49 35.39 -26.84
N THR A 67 15.82 35.76 -28.08
CA THR A 67 15.53 37.10 -28.62
C THR A 67 14.04 37.34 -28.83
N CYS A 68 13.27 36.33 -29.25
CA CYS A 68 11.82 36.41 -29.32
C CYS A 68 11.20 36.64 -27.94
N ALA A 69 11.66 35.93 -26.92
CA ALA A 69 11.19 36.13 -25.54
C ALA A 69 11.49 37.57 -25.06
N GLN A 70 12.68 38.09 -25.36
CA GLN A 70 13.05 39.48 -25.05
C GLN A 70 12.19 40.50 -25.78
N ALA A 71 11.97 40.34 -27.09
CA ALA A 71 11.13 41.23 -27.89
C ALA A 71 9.68 41.26 -27.38
N ARG A 72 9.10 40.10 -27.04
CA ARG A 72 7.75 40.01 -26.45
C ARG A 72 7.67 40.65 -25.06
N ALA A 73 8.68 40.48 -24.23
CA ALA A 73 8.72 41.11 -22.91
C ALA A 73 8.78 42.64 -23.05
N GLN A 74 9.64 43.16 -23.92
CA GLN A 74 9.73 44.60 -24.17
C GLN A 74 8.44 45.17 -24.78
N LEU A 75 7.77 44.41 -25.65
CA LEU A 75 6.47 44.81 -26.17
C LEU A 75 5.40 44.88 -25.07
N ALA A 76 5.32 43.85 -24.22
CA ALA A 76 4.38 43.81 -23.11
C ALA A 76 4.61 44.97 -22.12
N ASP A 77 5.87 45.25 -21.76
CA ASP A 77 6.24 46.37 -20.90
C ASP A 77 5.86 47.71 -21.55
N SER A 78 6.14 47.87 -22.85
CA SER A 78 5.80 49.10 -23.58
C SER A 78 4.29 49.34 -23.66
N VAL A 79 3.49 48.27 -23.81
CA VAL A 79 2.02 48.35 -23.79
C VAL A 79 1.53 48.71 -22.39
N ALA A 80 2.09 48.08 -21.34
CA ALA A 80 1.71 48.33 -19.95
C ALA A 80 2.03 49.77 -19.51
N ASP A 81 3.15 50.32 -19.97
CA ASP A 81 3.58 51.71 -19.71
C ASP A 81 2.83 52.74 -20.57
N GLY A 82 1.98 52.29 -21.51
CA GLY A 82 1.28 53.17 -22.46
C GLY A 82 2.22 53.87 -23.44
N ALA A 83 3.41 53.31 -23.66
CA ALA A 83 4.44 53.85 -24.55
C ALA A 83 4.21 53.48 -26.03
N VAL A 84 3.42 52.44 -26.30
CA VAL A 84 2.98 52.05 -27.65
C VAL A 84 1.46 52.01 -27.74
N ASP A 85 0.93 52.43 -28.88
CA ASP A 85 -0.49 52.27 -29.20
C ASP A 85 -0.79 50.88 -29.78
N GLU A 86 -2.07 50.56 -29.94
CA GLU A 86 -2.55 49.26 -30.43
C GLU A 86 -2.03 48.96 -31.85
N GLN A 87 -1.85 49.99 -32.69
CA GLN A 87 -1.36 49.83 -34.06
C GLN A 87 0.13 49.48 -34.09
N THR A 88 0.94 50.18 -33.28
CA THR A 88 2.38 49.92 -33.12
C THR A 88 2.61 48.55 -32.47
N ALA A 89 1.77 48.18 -31.50
CA ALA A 89 1.83 46.87 -30.88
C ALA A 89 1.52 45.74 -31.88
N ALA A 90 0.48 45.89 -32.70
CA ALA A 90 0.16 44.93 -33.76
C ALA A 90 1.27 44.83 -34.82
N ALA A 91 1.93 45.95 -35.16
CA ALA A 91 3.09 45.98 -36.05
C ALA A 91 4.25 45.14 -35.49
N ALA A 92 4.60 45.36 -34.22
CA ALA A 92 5.66 44.64 -33.54
C ALA A 92 5.35 43.14 -33.40
N GLU A 93 4.12 42.75 -33.07
CA GLU A 93 3.71 41.34 -33.07
C GLU A 93 3.83 40.69 -34.46
N SER A 94 3.47 41.43 -35.50
CA SER A 94 3.60 40.99 -36.89
C SER A 94 5.06 40.76 -37.28
N GLU A 95 5.97 41.66 -36.88
CA GLU A 95 7.41 41.50 -37.13
C GLU A 95 8.01 40.33 -36.36
N ILE A 96 7.66 40.17 -35.06
CA ILE A 96 8.12 39.04 -34.25
C ILE A 96 7.74 37.73 -34.93
N LYS A 97 6.48 37.61 -35.35
CA LYS A 97 5.97 36.40 -36.01
C LYS A 97 6.61 36.18 -37.38
N ALA A 98 6.80 37.24 -38.17
CA ALA A 98 7.43 37.13 -39.48
C ALA A 98 8.88 36.64 -39.36
N ALA A 99 9.65 37.16 -38.39
CA ALA A 99 11.03 36.74 -38.15
C ALA A 99 11.12 35.27 -37.73
N THR A 100 10.31 34.84 -36.76
CA THR A 100 10.36 33.46 -36.25
C THR A 100 9.85 32.44 -37.28
N THR A 101 8.74 32.74 -37.95
CA THR A 101 8.21 31.88 -39.02
C THR A 101 9.18 31.83 -40.22
N GLY A 102 9.84 32.93 -40.56
CA GLY A 102 10.80 33.01 -41.65
C GLY A 102 12.01 32.09 -41.44
N PHE A 103 12.66 32.18 -40.27
CA PHE A 103 13.77 31.31 -39.90
C PHE A 103 13.36 29.82 -39.93
N LEU A 104 12.25 29.47 -39.27
CA LEU A 104 11.80 28.08 -39.18
C LEU A 104 11.37 27.49 -40.52
N SER A 105 10.79 28.31 -41.41
CA SER A 105 10.37 27.86 -42.74
C SER A 105 11.55 27.66 -43.70
N ALA A 106 12.72 28.25 -43.40
CA ALA A 106 13.94 28.07 -44.17
C ALA A 106 14.70 26.78 -43.80
N LEU A 107 14.40 26.17 -42.65
CA LEU A 107 15.05 24.95 -42.19
C LEU A 107 14.63 23.72 -43.02
N PRO A 108 15.56 22.79 -43.30
CA PRO A 108 15.20 21.52 -43.91
C PRO A 108 14.34 20.66 -42.95
N PRO A 109 13.48 19.76 -43.46
CA PRO A 109 12.59 18.94 -42.63
C PRO A 109 13.31 18.15 -41.53
N GLN A 110 14.50 17.62 -41.82
CA GLN A 110 15.27 16.88 -40.81
C GLN A 110 15.74 17.78 -39.65
N ALA A 111 16.17 19.00 -39.93
CA ALA A 111 16.55 19.93 -38.87
C ALA A 111 15.35 20.28 -37.98
N LEU A 112 14.16 20.42 -38.56
CA LEU A 112 12.92 20.62 -37.78
C LEU A 112 12.60 19.42 -36.88
N VAL A 113 12.82 18.21 -37.37
CA VAL A 113 12.64 16.97 -36.59
C VAL A 113 13.61 16.91 -35.41
N ASP A 114 14.89 17.21 -35.66
CA ASP A 114 15.93 17.17 -34.63
C ASP A 114 15.68 18.24 -33.55
N LEU A 115 15.32 19.47 -33.96
CA LEU A 115 14.97 20.56 -33.05
C LEU A 115 13.69 20.26 -32.25
N ALA A 116 12.67 19.66 -32.89
CA ALA A 116 11.46 19.27 -32.20
C ALA A 116 11.73 18.19 -31.15
N ALA A 117 12.56 17.20 -31.46
CA ALA A 117 12.98 16.18 -30.49
C ALA A 117 13.72 16.80 -29.29
N GLU A 118 14.64 17.74 -29.55
CA GLU A 118 15.39 18.49 -28.54
C GLU A 118 14.47 19.35 -27.67
N ASP A 119 13.44 19.97 -28.26
CA ASP A 119 12.46 20.83 -27.57
C ASP A 119 11.32 20.04 -26.89
N GLY A 120 11.38 18.70 -26.88
CA GLY A 120 10.41 17.88 -26.13
C GLY A 120 9.28 17.25 -26.95
N PHE A 121 9.26 17.38 -28.28
CA PHE A 121 8.22 16.80 -29.14
C PHE A 121 8.38 15.28 -29.28
N ALA A 122 7.33 14.52 -28.93
CA ALA A 122 7.31 13.07 -29.09
C ALA A 122 7.00 12.67 -30.54
N HIS A 123 7.78 11.73 -31.07
CA HIS A 123 7.63 11.15 -32.41
C HIS A 123 7.58 12.17 -33.57
N PRO A 124 8.58 13.06 -33.71
CA PRO A 124 8.58 14.14 -34.71
C PRO A 124 8.52 13.64 -36.16
N HIS A 125 8.94 12.40 -36.45
CA HIS A 125 8.81 11.79 -37.78
C HIS A 125 7.36 11.43 -38.15
N LEU A 126 6.42 11.46 -37.19
CA LEU A 126 5.01 11.13 -37.41
C LEU A 126 4.14 12.34 -37.75
N VAL A 127 4.75 13.48 -38.07
CA VAL A 127 4.07 14.67 -38.58
C VAL A 127 4.70 15.13 -39.90
N GLY A 128 4.01 15.99 -40.64
CA GLY A 128 4.52 16.50 -41.93
C GLY A 128 4.14 15.68 -43.17
N PHE A 129 3.27 14.68 -43.04
CA PHE A 129 2.79 13.87 -44.18
C PHE A 129 1.76 14.55 -45.10
N SER A 130 1.52 15.86 -44.97
CA SER A 130 0.46 16.56 -45.71
C SER A 130 0.95 17.12 -47.04
N ASP A 131 0.10 17.09 -48.07
CA ASP A 131 0.35 17.75 -49.36
C ASP A 131 0.22 19.30 -49.30
N THR A 132 -0.18 19.85 -48.14
CA THR A 132 -0.26 21.29 -47.92
C THR A 132 1.13 21.91 -47.74
N PRO A 133 1.38 23.11 -48.31
CA PRO A 133 2.66 23.80 -48.14
C PRO A 133 2.93 24.12 -46.66
N GLY A 134 4.13 23.79 -46.18
CA GLY A 134 4.60 24.10 -44.83
C GLY A 134 4.64 22.88 -43.90
N HIS A 135 5.77 22.70 -43.21
CA HIS A 135 5.94 21.62 -42.25
C HIS A 135 5.26 21.97 -40.91
N PRO A 136 4.42 21.11 -40.32
CA PRO A 136 3.69 21.44 -39.09
C PRO A 136 4.60 21.73 -37.89
N LEU A 137 5.82 21.17 -37.88
CA LEU A 137 6.81 21.51 -36.84
C LEU A 137 7.26 22.97 -36.88
N VAL A 138 7.13 23.68 -38.01
CA VAL A 138 7.36 25.15 -38.05
C VAL A 138 6.42 25.84 -37.06
N HIS A 139 5.14 25.49 -37.08
CA HIS A 139 4.16 26.05 -36.15
C HIS A 139 4.37 25.58 -34.70
N TYR A 140 4.78 24.32 -34.50
CA TYR A 140 5.06 23.80 -33.17
C TYR A 140 6.25 24.50 -32.51
N LEU A 141 7.36 24.66 -33.25
CA LEU A 141 8.61 25.24 -32.77
C LEU A 141 8.57 26.77 -32.65
N ASP A 142 7.62 27.44 -33.30
CA ASP A 142 7.58 28.92 -33.35
C ASP A 142 7.34 29.54 -31.96
N PRO A 143 8.32 30.28 -31.39
CA PRO A 143 8.20 30.89 -30.07
C PRO A 143 7.26 32.11 -30.04
N ALA A 144 6.81 32.62 -31.20
CA ALA A 144 5.79 33.66 -31.28
C ALA A 144 4.40 33.15 -30.86
N TYR A 145 4.19 31.82 -30.81
CA TYR A 145 2.98 31.23 -30.27
C TYR A 145 3.20 30.73 -28.83
N PRO A 146 2.25 30.98 -27.91
CA PRO A 146 2.27 30.39 -26.58
C PRO A 146 2.42 28.86 -26.64
N SER A 147 3.14 28.28 -25.69
CA SER A 147 3.37 26.83 -25.65
C SER A 147 2.09 26.02 -25.41
N ASP A 148 1.08 26.61 -24.80
CA ASP A 148 -0.20 26.01 -24.40
C ASP A 148 -1.34 26.22 -25.42
N ILE A 149 -1.07 26.80 -26.59
CA ILE A 149 -2.09 27.00 -27.61
C ILE A 149 -2.59 25.66 -28.16
N THR A 150 -3.91 25.55 -28.33
CA THR A 150 -4.60 24.35 -28.81
C THR A 150 -4.05 23.81 -30.14
N SER A 151 -3.53 24.68 -31.01
CA SER A 151 -2.95 24.26 -32.30
C SER A 151 -1.63 23.50 -32.15
N LYS A 152 -0.76 23.86 -31.19
CA LYS A 152 0.46 23.08 -30.90
C LYS A 152 0.11 21.72 -30.29
N ALA A 153 -0.83 21.71 -29.35
CA ALA A 153 -1.35 20.47 -28.75
C ALA A 153 -1.96 19.54 -29.80
N ALA A 154 -2.69 20.07 -30.79
CA ALA A 154 -3.27 19.28 -31.88
C ALA A 154 -2.20 18.61 -32.77
N ILE A 155 -1.06 19.26 -33.00
CA ILE A 155 0.05 18.69 -33.77
C ILE A 155 0.70 17.54 -32.99
N ALA A 156 0.98 17.74 -31.70
CA ALA A 156 1.52 16.69 -30.83
C ALA A 156 0.56 15.49 -30.71
N ALA A 157 -0.73 15.75 -30.46
CA ALA A 157 -1.75 14.71 -30.38
C ALA A 157 -1.85 13.90 -31.68
N LYS A 158 -1.63 14.53 -32.85
CA LYS A 158 -1.67 13.82 -34.13
C LYS A 158 -0.44 12.91 -34.34
N ALA A 159 0.74 13.31 -33.86
CA ALA A 159 1.93 12.46 -33.85
C ALA A 159 1.69 11.22 -32.98
N GLU A 160 1.11 11.43 -31.80
CA GLU A 160 0.82 10.38 -30.82
C GLU A 160 -0.30 9.42 -31.30
N GLU A 161 -1.37 9.94 -31.91
CA GLU A 161 -2.42 9.13 -32.56
C GLU A 161 -1.82 8.17 -33.59
N ARG A 162 -0.90 8.68 -34.42
CA ARG A 162 -0.20 7.90 -35.44
C ARG A 162 0.72 6.86 -34.82
N TYR A 163 1.45 7.22 -33.76
CA TYR A 163 2.29 6.25 -33.05
C TYR A 163 1.44 5.11 -32.45
N ALA A 164 0.27 5.43 -31.88
CA ALA A 164 -0.65 4.42 -31.35
C ALA A 164 -1.16 3.47 -32.45
N MET A 165 -1.42 3.98 -33.67
CA MET A 165 -1.75 3.14 -34.83
C MET A 165 -0.61 2.17 -35.17
N LEU A 166 0.65 2.64 -35.17
CA LEU A 166 1.83 1.80 -35.40
C LEU A 166 1.99 0.73 -34.32
N ALA A 167 1.80 1.10 -33.05
CA ALA A 167 1.84 0.18 -31.91
C ALA A 167 0.72 -0.88 -31.98
N ALA A 168 -0.43 -0.55 -32.56
CA ALA A 168 -1.51 -1.48 -32.84
C ALA A 168 -1.25 -2.39 -34.07
N GLY A 169 -0.06 -2.34 -34.66
CA GLY A 169 0.33 -3.13 -35.82
C GLY A 169 -0.20 -2.59 -37.16
N GLN A 170 -0.73 -1.37 -37.18
CA GLN A 170 -1.11 -0.69 -38.41
C GLN A 170 0.11 0.01 -39.03
N SER A 171 0.01 0.39 -40.31
CA SER A 171 1.00 1.25 -40.96
C SER A 171 0.51 2.70 -41.02
N VAL A 172 1.39 3.67 -40.80
CA VAL A 172 1.11 5.09 -40.98
C VAL A 172 1.95 5.60 -42.14
N HIS A 173 1.30 6.05 -43.21
CA HIS A 173 1.98 6.54 -44.43
C HIS A 173 3.07 5.58 -44.97
N GLY A 174 2.81 4.27 -44.87
CA GLY A 174 3.75 3.24 -45.33
C GLY A 174 4.87 2.89 -44.35
N LEU A 175 4.98 3.61 -43.22
CA LEU A 175 5.90 3.29 -42.14
C LEU A 175 5.29 2.28 -41.17
N THR A 176 6.14 1.39 -40.67
CA THR A 176 5.88 0.45 -39.58
C THR A 176 6.47 0.97 -38.26
N LEU A 177 6.09 0.35 -37.14
CA LEU A 177 6.66 0.68 -35.83
C LEU A 177 8.18 0.49 -35.81
N ASP A 178 8.69 -0.59 -36.41
CA ASP A 178 10.12 -0.89 -36.45
C ASP A 178 10.90 0.17 -37.25
N GLU A 179 10.35 0.63 -38.37
CA GLU A 179 10.96 1.67 -39.21
C GLU A 179 10.99 3.02 -38.50
N VAL A 180 9.91 3.40 -37.81
CA VAL A 180 9.86 4.65 -37.04
C VAL A 180 10.80 4.58 -35.85
N THR A 181 10.86 3.44 -35.15
CA THR A 181 11.81 3.22 -34.07
C THR A 181 13.25 3.31 -34.56
N ALA A 182 13.56 2.76 -35.73
CA ALA A 182 14.89 2.86 -36.33
C ALA A 182 15.24 4.29 -36.76
N LEU A 183 14.26 5.04 -37.31
CA LEU A 183 14.42 6.45 -37.65
C LEU A 183 14.65 7.30 -36.40
N GLU A 184 13.99 7.01 -35.30
CA GLU A 184 14.07 7.81 -34.06
C GLU A 184 15.19 7.38 -33.11
N ALA A 185 15.89 6.27 -33.41
CA ALA A 185 16.94 5.72 -32.54
C ALA A 185 18.12 6.68 -32.26
N HIS A 186 18.33 7.67 -33.14
CA HIS A 186 19.40 8.67 -33.00
C HIS A 186 18.94 9.95 -32.30
N LEU A 187 17.63 10.13 -32.11
CA LEU A 187 17.10 11.28 -31.39
C LEU A 187 17.39 11.11 -29.89
N PRO A 188 17.54 12.21 -29.13
CA PRO A 188 17.68 12.13 -27.69
C PRO A 188 16.55 11.27 -27.13
N THR A 189 16.88 10.15 -26.50
CA THR A 189 15.89 9.23 -25.92
C THR A 189 15.04 10.02 -24.95
N GLN A 190 13.83 10.35 -25.37
CA GLN A 190 12.78 10.72 -24.43
C GLN A 190 12.33 9.43 -23.76
N GLN A 191 13.13 8.93 -22.81
CA GLN A 191 12.49 8.54 -21.58
C GLN A 191 11.74 9.80 -21.15
N PRO A 192 10.39 9.80 -21.13
CA PRO A 192 9.69 10.91 -20.54
C PRO A 192 10.34 11.07 -19.16
N SER A 193 10.93 12.24 -18.89
CA SER A 193 11.54 12.52 -17.60
C SER A 193 10.40 12.66 -16.60
N THR A 194 9.76 11.55 -16.26
CA THR A 194 8.74 11.45 -15.24
C THR A 194 9.48 11.44 -13.92
N GLY A 195 9.97 12.61 -13.52
CA GLY A 195 10.03 12.87 -12.09
C GLY A 195 8.63 12.60 -11.55
N ALA A 196 8.54 11.76 -10.52
CA ALA A 196 7.27 11.35 -9.95
C ALA A 196 6.34 12.56 -9.74
N GLY A 197 5.14 12.52 -10.33
CA GLY A 197 4.14 13.59 -10.20
C GLY A 197 4.17 14.70 -11.26
N GLN A 198 5.00 14.63 -12.30
CA GLN A 198 4.89 15.57 -13.43
C GLN A 198 3.62 15.29 -14.26
N PRO A 199 2.87 16.34 -14.67
CA PRO A 199 1.77 16.18 -15.60
C PRO A 199 2.28 15.75 -16.97
N ILE A 200 1.61 14.76 -17.56
CA ILE A 200 1.88 14.22 -18.89
C ILE A 200 0.68 14.49 -19.81
N SER A 201 0.93 14.58 -21.12
CA SER A 201 -0.12 14.68 -22.13
C SER A 201 -0.94 13.39 -22.24
N ALA A 202 -2.13 13.48 -22.83
CA ALA A 202 -2.96 12.31 -23.11
C ALA A 202 -2.27 11.28 -24.02
N GLY A 203 -1.42 11.70 -24.97
CA GLY A 203 -0.70 10.74 -25.80
C GLY A 203 0.61 10.23 -25.20
N GLN A 204 1.27 10.97 -24.31
CA GLN A 204 2.31 10.39 -23.44
C GLN A 204 1.73 9.26 -22.58
N ALA A 205 0.51 9.43 -22.06
CA ALA A 205 -0.19 8.39 -21.33
C ALA A 205 -0.51 7.17 -22.20
N LEU A 206 -0.95 7.37 -23.44
CA LEU A 206 -1.18 6.29 -24.41
C LEU A 206 0.13 5.56 -24.75
N SER A 207 1.24 6.29 -24.95
CA SER A 207 2.55 5.72 -25.23
C SER A 207 3.04 4.84 -24.07
N LEU A 208 2.93 5.31 -22.82
CA LEU A 208 3.24 4.51 -21.64
C LEU A 208 2.35 3.26 -21.54
N SER A 209 1.05 3.37 -21.83
CA SER A 209 0.14 2.21 -21.88
C SER A 209 0.53 1.20 -22.96
N ALA A 210 0.97 1.67 -24.14
CA ALA A 210 1.47 0.83 -25.22
C ALA A 210 2.78 0.12 -24.84
N GLN A 211 3.69 0.80 -24.14
CA GLN A 211 4.93 0.20 -23.63
C GLN A 211 4.65 -0.93 -22.65
N VAL A 212 3.70 -0.74 -21.71
CA VAL A 212 3.25 -1.81 -20.80
C VAL A 212 2.69 -2.99 -21.60
N THR A 213 1.82 -2.72 -22.59
CA THR A 213 1.20 -3.77 -23.41
C THR A 213 2.24 -4.55 -24.22
N ALA A 214 3.22 -3.87 -24.81
CA ALA A 214 4.30 -4.48 -25.58
C ALA A 214 5.20 -5.36 -24.69
N ALA A 215 5.62 -4.85 -23.52
CA ALA A 215 6.40 -5.61 -22.55
C ALA A 215 5.65 -6.83 -22.02
N ALA A 216 4.35 -6.67 -21.69
CA ALA A 216 3.49 -7.74 -21.23
C ALA A 216 3.29 -8.82 -22.30
N THR A 217 3.09 -8.42 -23.56
CA THR A 217 2.96 -9.34 -24.70
C THR A 217 4.25 -10.11 -24.95
N LYS A 218 5.40 -9.42 -24.94
CA LYS A 218 6.72 -10.04 -25.10
C LYS A 218 6.95 -11.12 -24.03
N LEU A 219 6.65 -10.82 -22.77
CA LEU A 219 6.77 -11.78 -21.67
C LEU A 219 5.73 -12.91 -21.78
N GLY A 220 4.48 -12.60 -22.13
CA GLY A 220 3.39 -13.57 -22.28
C GLY A 220 3.59 -14.56 -23.44
N ALA A 221 4.23 -14.12 -24.53
CA ALA A 221 4.51 -14.93 -25.71
C ALA A 221 5.62 -15.97 -25.49
N THR A 222 6.44 -15.83 -24.43
CA THR A 222 7.55 -16.76 -24.17
C THR A 222 7.12 -18.18 -23.81
N GLY A 223 5.83 -18.41 -23.55
CA GLY A 223 5.28 -19.74 -23.26
C GLY A 223 6.06 -20.38 -22.11
N TRP A 224 5.80 -19.92 -20.88
CA TRP A 224 6.53 -20.28 -19.66
C TRP A 224 6.73 -21.81 -19.49
N THR A 225 7.78 -22.35 -20.10
CA THR A 225 8.20 -23.74 -19.94
C THR A 225 9.41 -23.76 -19.01
N ALA A 226 9.57 -24.86 -18.26
CA ALA A 226 10.64 -24.99 -17.26
C ALA A 226 12.08 -24.82 -17.82
N HIS A 227 12.25 -24.78 -19.14
CA HIS A 227 13.55 -24.61 -19.82
C HIS A 227 13.73 -23.27 -20.53
N HIS A 228 12.69 -22.45 -20.69
CA HIS A 228 12.84 -21.11 -21.23
C HIS A 228 13.29 -20.14 -20.12
N GLN A 229 14.56 -19.76 -20.16
CA GLN A 229 15.07 -18.66 -19.36
C GLN A 229 14.46 -17.37 -19.88
N SER A 230 13.47 -16.85 -19.15
CA SER A 230 12.94 -15.51 -19.37
C SER A 230 14.06 -14.52 -19.07
N ASP A 231 14.19 -13.51 -19.93
CA ASP A 231 15.14 -12.41 -19.75
C ASP A 231 14.73 -11.58 -18.52
N PRO A 232 15.51 -11.55 -17.43
CA PRO A 232 15.21 -10.75 -16.25
C PRO A 232 15.02 -9.27 -16.58
N ALA A 233 15.75 -8.75 -17.58
CA ALA A 233 15.64 -7.36 -18.02
C ALA A 233 14.25 -7.04 -18.60
N ALA A 234 13.55 -8.03 -19.16
CA ALA A 234 12.19 -7.85 -19.64
C ALA A 234 11.18 -7.65 -18.49
N VAL A 235 11.43 -8.26 -17.31
CA VAL A 235 10.62 -8.03 -16.10
C VAL A 235 10.88 -6.65 -15.54
N THR A 236 12.15 -6.23 -15.47
CA THR A 236 12.55 -4.86 -15.09
C THR A 236 11.88 -3.83 -16.00
N ALA A 237 11.92 -4.04 -17.33
CA ALA A 237 11.28 -3.16 -18.30
C ALA A 237 9.76 -3.08 -18.13
N LEU A 238 9.09 -4.22 -17.88
CA LEU A 238 7.64 -4.25 -17.65
C LEU A 238 7.25 -3.42 -16.41
N LEU A 239 7.97 -3.60 -15.30
CA LEU A 239 7.68 -2.90 -14.04
C LEU A 239 8.09 -1.43 -14.10
N GLY A 240 9.17 -1.10 -14.81
CA GLY A 240 9.56 0.28 -15.08
C GLY A 240 8.47 1.03 -15.87
N ALA A 241 7.96 0.42 -16.94
CA ALA A 241 6.86 0.99 -17.72
C ALA A 241 5.56 1.15 -16.91
N GLU A 242 5.21 0.14 -16.10
CA GLU A 242 4.05 0.22 -15.20
C GLU A 242 4.23 1.35 -14.18
N ASN A 243 5.39 1.45 -13.54
CA ASN A 243 5.68 2.46 -12.53
C ASN A 243 5.68 3.88 -13.11
N ALA A 244 6.19 4.06 -14.33
CA ALA A 244 6.11 5.33 -15.04
C ALA A 244 4.64 5.73 -15.28
N LEU A 245 3.80 4.80 -15.76
CA LEU A 245 2.37 5.06 -15.97
C LEU A 245 1.60 5.28 -14.65
N ALA A 246 1.95 4.53 -13.60
CA ALA A 246 1.37 4.60 -12.26
C ALA A 246 1.56 5.96 -11.59
N THR A 247 2.75 6.54 -11.76
CA THR A 247 3.18 7.76 -11.06
C THR A 247 2.95 9.03 -11.88
N ALA A 248 2.59 8.88 -13.15
CA ALA A 248 2.23 10.00 -14.00
C ALA A 248 0.83 10.57 -13.66
N SER A 249 0.58 11.81 -14.05
CA SER A 249 -0.73 12.45 -13.94
C SER A 249 -1.13 13.05 -15.28
N CYS A 250 -2.38 12.88 -15.73
CA CYS A 250 -2.85 13.41 -17.02
C CYS A 250 -4.06 14.33 -16.80
N PRO A 251 -3.83 15.63 -16.49
CA PRO A 251 -4.90 16.56 -16.15
C PRO A 251 -5.90 16.79 -17.30
N ASP A 252 -5.45 16.62 -18.55
CA ASP A 252 -6.28 16.87 -19.75
C ASP A 252 -7.26 15.72 -20.07
N ALA A 253 -7.09 14.55 -19.45
CA ALA A 253 -7.91 13.35 -19.71
C ALA A 253 -8.02 12.41 -18.49
N PRO A 254 -8.50 12.88 -17.33
CA PRO A 254 -8.39 12.14 -16.06
C PRO A 254 -9.16 10.80 -16.03
N GLU A 255 -10.34 10.73 -16.66
CA GLU A 255 -11.16 9.51 -16.69
C GLU A 255 -10.53 8.41 -17.56
N GLY A 256 -10.07 8.76 -18.77
CA GLY A 256 -9.41 7.82 -19.68
C GLY A 256 -8.06 7.35 -19.13
N PHE A 257 -7.34 8.23 -18.44
CA PHE A 257 -6.06 7.92 -17.83
C PHE A 257 -6.17 6.92 -16.68
N SER A 258 -7.16 7.10 -15.79
CA SER A 258 -7.41 6.18 -14.69
C SER A 258 -7.75 4.77 -15.19
N ALA A 259 -8.54 4.67 -16.27
CA ALA A 259 -8.85 3.41 -16.92
C ALA A 259 -7.60 2.75 -17.54
N ALA A 260 -6.70 3.54 -18.16
CA ALA A 260 -5.44 3.04 -18.69
C ALA A 260 -4.49 2.51 -17.60
N GLN A 261 -4.38 3.22 -16.47
CA GLN A 261 -3.62 2.77 -15.30
C GLN A 261 -4.18 1.43 -14.75
N ALA A 262 -5.50 1.32 -14.63
CA ALA A 262 -6.15 0.09 -14.17
C ALA A 262 -5.96 -1.08 -15.16
N ALA A 263 -6.07 -0.83 -16.47
CA ALA A 263 -5.85 -1.83 -17.51
C ALA A 263 -4.39 -2.32 -17.52
N ALA A 264 -3.43 -1.40 -17.43
CA ALA A 264 -2.00 -1.71 -17.32
C ALA A 264 -1.72 -2.58 -16.09
N ARG A 265 -2.23 -2.19 -14.91
CA ARG A 265 -2.12 -2.99 -13.68
C ARG A 265 -2.65 -4.41 -13.89
N GLY A 266 -3.84 -4.56 -14.47
CA GLY A 266 -4.45 -5.86 -14.73
C GLY A 266 -3.65 -6.73 -15.70
N GLN A 267 -3.03 -6.13 -16.73
CA GLN A 267 -2.13 -6.84 -17.64
C GLN A 267 -0.87 -7.33 -16.92
N VAL A 268 -0.23 -6.46 -16.13
CA VAL A 268 0.95 -6.84 -15.34
C VAL A 268 0.60 -7.96 -14.35
N ASP A 269 -0.50 -7.83 -13.62
CA ASP A 269 -0.98 -8.87 -12.69
C ASP A 269 -1.15 -10.24 -13.39
N ALA A 270 -1.74 -10.25 -14.60
CA ALA A 270 -1.93 -11.46 -15.37
C ALA A 270 -0.61 -12.10 -15.83
N VAL A 271 0.40 -11.30 -16.16
CA VAL A 271 1.75 -11.77 -16.52
C VAL A 271 2.47 -12.33 -15.29
N LEU A 272 2.51 -11.58 -14.19
CA LEU A 272 3.20 -11.96 -12.96
C LEU A 272 2.60 -13.23 -12.33
N ALA A 273 1.28 -13.42 -12.40
CA ALA A 273 0.62 -14.61 -11.87
C ALA A 273 1.10 -15.91 -12.55
N LYS A 274 1.38 -15.85 -13.85
CA LYS A 274 1.84 -16.99 -14.67
C LYS A 274 3.36 -17.19 -14.65
N MET A 275 4.09 -16.20 -14.13
CA MET A 275 5.55 -16.20 -14.14
C MET A 275 6.12 -17.26 -13.15
N PRO A 276 7.10 -18.08 -13.59
CA PRO A 276 7.83 -18.99 -12.71
C PRO A 276 8.56 -18.24 -11.60
N ILE A 277 8.56 -18.80 -10.38
CA ILE A 277 9.18 -18.15 -9.21
C ILE A 277 10.69 -17.91 -9.38
N VAL A 278 11.39 -18.80 -10.10
CA VAL A 278 12.82 -18.68 -10.42
C VAL A 278 13.10 -17.42 -11.26
N THR A 279 12.21 -17.10 -12.21
CA THR A 279 12.33 -15.87 -13.01
C THR A 279 12.15 -14.64 -12.14
N VAL A 280 11.18 -14.67 -11.21
CA VAL A 280 10.96 -13.57 -10.25
C VAL A 280 12.20 -13.34 -9.40
N HIS A 281 12.81 -14.40 -8.87
CA HIS A 281 14.05 -14.28 -8.09
C HIS A 281 15.20 -13.66 -8.91
N LYS A 282 15.36 -14.06 -10.18
CA LYS A 282 16.39 -13.48 -11.05
C LYS A 282 16.14 -12.00 -11.36
N ALA A 283 14.88 -11.61 -11.58
CA ALA A 283 14.52 -10.20 -11.78
C ALA A 283 14.81 -9.35 -10.54
N LEU A 284 14.57 -9.88 -9.34
CA LEU A 284 14.88 -9.18 -8.07
C LEU A 284 16.38 -9.03 -7.80
N ALA A 285 17.24 -9.73 -8.53
CA ALA A 285 18.69 -9.51 -8.48
C ALA A 285 19.15 -8.30 -9.32
N ASP A 286 18.25 -7.71 -10.12
CA ASP A 286 18.50 -6.49 -10.87
C ASP A 286 18.63 -5.29 -9.91
N PRO A 287 19.75 -4.53 -9.95
CA PRO A 287 19.95 -3.36 -9.09
C PRO A 287 18.87 -2.28 -9.26
N GLU A 288 18.29 -2.11 -10.45
CA GLU A 288 17.27 -1.09 -10.68
C GLU A 288 16.00 -1.40 -9.88
N LEU A 289 15.54 -2.65 -9.94
CA LEU A 289 14.40 -3.12 -9.13
C LEU A 289 14.70 -3.13 -7.64
N ALA A 290 15.91 -3.55 -7.25
CA ALA A 290 16.29 -3.67 -5.85
C ALA A 290 16.48 -2.30 -5.16
N SER A 291 16.91 -1.26 -5.89
CA SER A 291 17.22 0.06 -5.34
C SER A 291 16.03 0.76 -4.66
N GLY A 292 14.81 0.48 -5.10
CA GLY A 292 13.57 1.03 -4.52
C GLY A 292 13.03 0.26 -3.33
N LEU A 293 13.61 -0.89 -2.98
CA LEU A 293 13.13 -1.76 -1.91
C LEU A 293 13.91 -1.56 -0.62
N ALA A 294 13.21 -1.53 0.52
CA ALA A 294 13.85 -1.47 1.83
C ALA A 294 14.68 -2.74 2.09
N ALA A 295 15.77 -2.61 2.85
CA ALA A 295 16.72 -3.69 3.06
C ALA A 295 16.09 -4.98 3.63
N ASN A 296 15.04 -4.89 4.44
CA ASN A 296 14.35 -6.04 5.04
C ASN A 296 13.34 -6.76 4.11
N THR A 297 13.04 -6.20 2.93
CA THR A 297 12.05 -6.77 2.00
C THR A 297 12.47 -8.14 1.47
N HIS A 298 13.77 -8.45 1.41
CA HIS A 298 14.27 -9.76 0.97
C HIS A 298 13.79 -10.94 1.85
N TYR A 299 13.23 -10.67 3.04
CA TYR A 299 12.60 -11.68 3.89
C TYR A 299 11.17 -12.05 3.44
N LEU A 300 10.58 -11.33 2.49
CA LEU A 300 9.26 -11.63 1.92
C LEU A 300 9.34 -12.70 0.83
N ALA A 301 8.19 -13.28 0.44
CA ALA A 301 8.18 -14.14 -0.73
C ALA A 301 8.53 -13.33 -1.99
N ALA A 302 9.16 -13.96 -2.99
CA ALA A 302 9.64 -13.23 -4.17
C ALA A 302 8.54 -12.42 -4.88
N ARG A 303 7.31 -12.95 -4.92
CA ARG A 303 6.16 -12.25 -5.51
C ARG A 303 5.73 -11.02 -4.70
N ASP A 304 5.86 -11.08 -3.37
CA ASP A 304 5.56 -9.95 -2.49
C ASP A 304 6.64 -8.86 -2.60
N GLN A 305 7.91 -9.25 -2.76
CA GLN A 305 9.00 -8.32 -3.06
C GLN A 305 8.74 -7.59 -4.38
N LEU A 306 8.33 -8.33 -5.42
CA LEU A 306 7.99 -7.75 -6.72
C LEU A 306 6.76 -6.85 -6.64
N ALA A 307 5.77 -7.19 -5.80
CA ALA A 307 4.61 -6.35 -5.56
C ALA A 307 5.01 -5.02 -4.90
N LEU A 308 5.93 -5.03 -3.93
CA LEU A 308 6.45 -3.82 -3.30
C LEU A 308 7.21 -2.92 -4.28
N ALA A 309 7.85 -3.49 -5.30
CA ALA A 309 8.54 -2.73 -6.33
C ALA A 309 7.57 -1.95 -7.25
N ARG A 310 6.25 -2.20 -7.16
CA ARG A 310 5.23 -1.54 -7.97
C ARG A 310 4.70 -0.29 -7.31
N ALA A 311 4.70 0.81 -8.06
CA ALA A 311 4.18 2.10 -7.63
C ALA A 311 2.65 2.07 -7.41
N ASN A 312 1.92 1.31 -8.23
CA ASN A 312 0.46 1.12 -8.18
C ASN A 312 -0.04 0.15 -7.09
N LEU A 313 0.85 -0.34 -6.22
CA LEU A 313 0.43 -1.18 -5.10
C LEU A 313 -0.46 -0.37 -4.16
N ASP A 314 -1.58 -0.95 -3.74
CA ASP A 314 -2.48 -0.27 -2.82
C ASP A 314 -1.78 0.00 -1.47
N PRO A 315 -2.01 1.18 -0.85
CA PRO A 315 -1.28 1.57 0.36
C PRO A 315 -1.44 0.61 1.54
N ALA A 316 -2.61 -0.04 1.66
CA ALA A 316 -2.89 -1.00 2.73
C ALA A 316 -2.04 -2.26 2.57
N THR A 317 -1.98 -2.82 1.37
CA THR A 317 -1.13 -3.97 1.05
C THR A 317 0.34 -3.62 1.16
N ARG A 318 0.77 -2.43 0.69
CA ARG A 318 2.16 -1.96 0.88
C ARG A 318 2.53 -1.94 2.37
N THR A 319 1.71 -1.28 3.20
CA THR A 319 1.93 -1.21 4.65
C THR A 319 1.96 -2.60 5.28
N HIS A 320 1.08 -3.50 4.85
CA HIS A 320 1.04 -4.88 5.34
C HIS A 320 2.33 -5.63 5.02
N LEU A 321 2.79 -5.57 3.76
CA LEU A 321 4.02 -6.24 3.32
C LEU A 321 5.27 -5.65 3.99
N GLU A 322 5.35 -4.33 4.13
CA GLU A 322 6.44 -3.66 4.87
C GLU A 322 6.48 -4.07 6.34
N THR A 323 5.31 -4.12 7.00
CA THR A 323 5.19 -4.59 8.38
C THR A 323 5.59 -6.06 8.51
N GLN A 324 5.20 -6.88 7.54
CA GLN A 324 5.57 -8.29 7.49
C GLN A 324 7.08 -8.46 7.27
N ALA A 325 7.70 -7.66 6.41
CA ALA A 325 9.14 -7.65 6.20
C ALA A 325 9.90 -7.27 7.46
N ALA A 326 9.44 -6.23 8.17
CA ALA A 326 10.00 -5.81 9.46
C ALA A 326 9.89 -6.92 10.52
N THR A 327 8.70 -7.52 10.66
CA THR A 327 8.46 -8.63 11.61
C THR A 327 9.38 -9.82 11.31
N ARG A 328 9.56 -10.17 10.04
CA ARG A 328 10.49 -11.26 9.66
C ARG A 328 11.94 -10.89 9.93
N GLY A 329 12.33 -9.63 9.71
CA GLY A 329 13.66 -9.14 10.10
C GLY A 329 13.93 -9.24 11.60
N GLU A 330 12.93 -8.91 12.43
CA GLU A 330 13.01 -9.11 13.89
C GLU A 330 13.17 -10.58 14.26
N GLN A 331 12.44 -11.48 13.60
CA GLN A 331 12.57 -12.93 13.81
C GLN A 331 13.97 -13.43 13.47
N VAL A 332 14.56 -12.99 12.34
CA VAL A 332 15.93 -13.34 11.95
C VAL A 332 16.94 -12.81 12.97
N SER A 333 16.80 -11.57 13.42
CA SER A 333 17.65 -11.00 14.48
C SER A 333 17.54 -11.80 15.79
N ALA A 334 16.33 -12.21 16.18
CA ALA A 334 16.10 -13.05 17.36
C ALA A 334 16.78 -14.42 17.22
N LEU A 335 16.70 -15.06 16.05
CA LEU A 335 17.41 -16.31 15.78
C LEU A 335 18.94 -16.11 15.86
N GLN A 336 19.46 -15.04 15.26
CA GLN A 336 20.89 -14.74 15.33
C GLN A 336 21.38 -14.58 16.77
N GLN A 337 20.65 -13.81 17.59
CA GLN A 337 20.97 -13.60 19.00
C GLN A 337 20.88 -14.90 19.80
N ALA A 338 19.80 -15.68 19.61
CA ALA A 338 19.58 -16.92 20.34
C ALA A 338 20.66 -17.97 20.00
N THR A 339 21.04 -18.10 18.74
CA THR A 339 22.10 -19.02 18.33
C THR A 339 23.48 -18.53 18.74
N ALA A 340 23.76 -17.22 18.72
CA ALA A 340 25.00 -16.67 19.26
C ALA A 340 25.15 -16.93 20.76
N ALA A 341 24.04 -16.96 21.52
CA ALA A 341 24.03 -17.36 22.93
C ALA A 341 24.18 -18.88 23.10
N PHE A 342 23.58 -19.68 22.20
CA PHE A 342 23.60 -21.13 22.28
C PHE A 342 24.92 -21.77 21.82
N VAL A 343 25.55 -21.31 20.74
CA VAL A 343 26.72 -22.00 20.12
C VAL A 343 27.92 -22.11 21.08
N PRO A 344 28.37 -21.04 21.77
CA PRO A 344 29.43 -21.15 22.77
C PRO A 344 29.02 -22.06 23.93
N ALA A 345 27.76 -21.98 24.37
CA ALA A 345 27.23 -22.91 25.37
C ALA A 345 27.26 -24.35 24.84
N HIS A 346 26.93 -24.63 23.58
CA HIS A 346 26.92 -25.98 23.04
C HIS A 346 28.33 -26.60 22.98
N SER A 347 29.33 -25.85 22.50
CA SER A 347 30.72 -26.31 22.44
C SER A 347 31.34 -26.55 23.81
N ASP A 348 31.01 -25.71 24.78
CA ASP A 348 31.60 -25.74 26.12
C ASP A 348 30.83 -26.68 27.07
N THR A 349 29.54 -26.91 26.81
CA THR A 349 28.66 -27.67 27.71
C THR A 349 28.73 -29.16 27.34
N LEU A 350 28.46 -29.60 26.11
CA LEU A 350 28.54 -31.07 25.84
C LEU A 350 29.98 -31.63 25.71
N GLY A 351 31.01 -30.79 25.88
CA GLY A 351 32.42 -31.15 26.11
C GLY A 351 32.82 -31.13 27.60
N ASN A 352 33.75 -31.99 28.02
CA ASN A 352 34.21 -32.15 29.42
C ASN A 352 34.75 -30.86 30.08
N PRO A 353 34.62 -30.67 31.42
CA PRO A 353 33.48 -30.97 32.29
C PRO A 353 32.59 -29.73 32.53
N ILE A 354 31.28 -29.94 32.55
CA ILE A 354 30.28 -28.89 32.80
C ILE A 354 30.19 -28.54 34.28
N ASP A 355 30.17 -27.25 34.60
CA ASP A 355 29.61 -26.76 35.85
C ASP A 355 28.09 -26.98 35.86
N PRO A 356 27.53 -27.85 36.72
CA PRO A 356 26.08 -28.07 36.79
C PRO A 356 25.22 -26.81 36.94
N ALA A 357 25.80 -25.72 37.49
CA ALA A 357 25.13 -24.44 37.60
C ALA A 357 24.88 -23.77 36.23
N ALA A 358 25.64 -24.13 35.18
CA ALA A 358 25.47 -23.62 33.83
C ALA A 358 24.36 -24.33 33.04
N LEU A 359 23.88 -25.49 33.52
CA LEU A 359 22.92 -26.33 32.77
C LEU A 359 21.55 -25.66 32.54
N PRO A 360 20.96 -24.91 33.50
CA PRO A 360 19.75 -24.14 33.23
C PRO A 360 19.95 -23.10 32.12
N GLY A 361 21.07 -22.38 32.13
CA GLY A 361 21.41 -21.40 31.10
C GLY A 361 21.56 -22.04 29.71
N PHE A 362 22.21 -23.19 29.63
CA PHE A 362 22.29 -23.99 28.39
C PHE A 362 20.90 -24.41 27.90
N ALA A 363 20.05 -24.95 28.78
CA ALA A 363 18.72 -25.42 28.40
C ALA A 363 17.82 -24.28 27.92
N THR A 364 17.89 -23.11 28.57
CA THR A 364 17.17 -21.90 28.16
C THR A 364 17.65 -21.40 26.80
N THR A 365 18.96 -21.21 26.62
CA THR A 365 19.52 -20.72 25.35
C THR A 365 19.28 -21.68 24.19
N ALA A 366 19.34 -23.00 24.43
CA ALA A 366 18.92 -24.00 23.44
C ALA A 366 17.44 -23.85 23.09
N GLY A 367 16.58 -23.73 24.09
CA GLY A 367 15.14 -23.55 23.90
C GLY A 367 14.79 -22.31 23.07
N ASP A 368 15.44 -21.19 23.38
CA ASP A 368 15.29 -19.93 22.65
C ASP A 368 15.72 -20.08 21.19
N ALA A 369 16.87 -20.73 20.94
CA ALA A 369 17.41 -20.93 19.59
C ALA A 369 16.51 -21.82 18.72
N PHE A 370 16.06 -22.97 19.25
CA PHE A 370 15.15 -23.85 18.51
C PHE A 370 13.75 -23.26 18.35
N THR A 371 13.27 -22.47 19.31
CA THR A 371 12.01 -21.74 19.18
C THR A 371 12.10 -20.68 18.08
N ALA A 372 13.17 -19.88 18.06
CA ALA A 372 13.41 -18.89 17.01
C ALA A 372 13.61 -19.54 15.62
N ALA A 373 14.27 -20.69 15.54
CA ALA A 373 14.38 -21.42 14.27
C ALA A 373 13.01 -21.91 13.77
N LYS A 374 12.16 -22.37 14.70
CA LYS A 374 10.81 -22.84 14.40
C LYS A 374 9.89 -21.72 13.91
N THR A 375 10.01 -20.50 14.43
CA THR A 375 9.18 -19.36 13.98
C THR A 375 9.50 -18.91 12.55
N ILE A 376 10.74 -19.11 12.09
CA ILE A 376 11.20 -18.72 10.74
C ILE A 376 10.87 -19.78 9.68
N THR A 377 10.88 -21.06 10.07
CA THR A 377 10.71 -22.20 9.16
C THR A 377 9.50 -22.08 8.20
N PRO A 378 8.30 -21.64 8.61
CA PRO A 378 7.12 -21.59 7.73
C PRO A 378 7.28 -20.68 6.51
N TRP A 379 8.06 -19.60 6.62
CA TRP A 379 8.17 -18.60 5.55
C TRP A 379 9.54 -18.60 4.87
N ARG A 380 10.59 -19.13 5.52
CA ARG A 380 11.97 -19.18 4.96
C ARG A 380 12.02 -19.74 3.55
N HIS A 381 11.32 -20.85 3.30
CA HIS A 381 11.31 -21.52 1.99
C HIS A 381 10.54 -20.74 0.91
N GLN A 382 9.69 -19.79 1.32
CA GLN A 382 8.95 -18.92 0.39
C GLN A 382 9.79 -17.69 0.01
N ALA A 383 10.61 -17.21 0.95
CA ALA A 383 11.50 -16.08 0.75
C ALA A 383 12.76 -16.46 -0.03
N PHE A 384 13.26 -17.68 0.16
CA PHE A 384 14.52 -18.14 -0.43
C PHE A 384 14.31 -19.45 -1.18
N ASP A 385 14.49 -19.41 -2.50
CA ASP A 385 14.56 -20.60 -3.34
C ASP A 385 15.99 -21.17 -3.31
N PRO A 386 16.18 -22.43 -2.84
CA PRO A 386 17.49 -23.09 -2.85
C PRO A 386 18.13 -23.14 -4.24
N ALA A 387 17.34 -23.17 -5.32
CA ALA A 387 17.83 -23.20 -6.69
C ALA A 387 18.31 -21.84 -7.22
N SER A 388 18.00 -20.74 -6.53
CA SER A 388 18.20 -19.36 -7.02
C SER A 388 19.35 -18.59 -6.36
N GLY A 389 20.17 -19.22 -5.51
CA GLY A 389 21.29 -18.54 -4.83
C GLY A 389 21.55 -18.99 -3.40
N GLY A 390 20.76 -19.94 -2.90
CA GLY A 390 20.91 -20.46 -1.55
C GLY A 390 20.25 -19.58 -0.49
N VAL A 391 20.24 -20.09 0.74
CA VAL A 391 19.74 -19.34 1.90
C VAL A 391 20.78 -18.26 2.25
N PRO A 392 20.39 -17.01 2.58
CA PRO A 392 21.34 -15.98 2.97
C PRO A 392 22.27 -16.43 4.09
N THR A 393 23.50 -15.92 4.14
CA THR A 393 24.51 -16.32 5.13
C THR A 393 24.04 -16.15 6.58
N GLU A 394 23.21 -15.15 6.85
CA GLU A 394 22.56 -14.95 8.16
C GLU A 394 21.62 -16.08 8.59
N LEU A 395 21.16 -16.89 7.63
CA LEU A 395 20.28 -18.03 7.81
C LEU A 395 20.95 -19.37 7.42
N ALA A 396 22.08 -19.35 6.73
CA ALA A 396 22.80 -20.53 6.22
C ALA A 396 23.86 -21.08 7.18
N GLY A 397 24.28 -20.30 8.18
CA GLY A 397 25.36 -20.66 9.11
C GLY A 397 24.93 -21.21 10.47
N GLN A 398 23.66 -21.58 10.66
CA GLN A 398 23.14 -21.99 11.97
C GLN A 398 22.65 -23.44 11.94
N GLU A 399 23.59 -24.38 11.80
CA GLU A 399 23.31 -25.79 12.05
C GLU A 399 23.12 -26.03 13.56
N LEU A 400 21.96 -25.60 14.07
CA LEU A 400 21.47 -26.01 15.40
C LEU A 400 21.33 -27.55 15.49
N GLY A 401 21.35 -28.25 14.36
CA GLY A 401 21.02 -29.67 14.26
C GLY A 401 19.51 -29.88 14.40
N SER A 402 19.10 -31.12 14.69
CA SER A 402 17.72 -31.41 15.08
C SER A 402 17.59 -31.40 16.61
N PRO A 403 16.42 -30.97 17.15
CA PRO A 403 16.13 -31.09 18.58
C PRO A 403 16.35 -32.52 19.09
N ASP A 404 15.95 -33.52 18.30
CA ASP A 404 16.11 -34.95 18.63
C ASP A 404 17.58 -35.36 18.75
N ALA A 405 18.45 -34.86 17.87
CA ALA A 405 19.88 -35.14 17.94
C ALA A 405 20.49 -34.52 19.20
N LEU A 406 20.11 -33.28 19.54
CA LEU A 406 20.55 -32.64 20.78
C LEU A 406 20.02 -33.38 22.01
N THR A 407 18.76 -33.80 22.01
CA THR A 407 18.16 -34.62 23.06
C THR A 407 18.90 -35.94 23.23
N ALA A 408 19.29 -36.60 22.15
CA ALA A 408 20.06 -37.85 22.19
C ALA A 408 21.46 -37.65 22.79
N GLN A 409 22.17 -36.60 22.36
CA GLN A 409 23.48 -36.22 22.92
C GLN A 409 23.38 -35.87 24.40
N PHE A 410 22.41 -35.04 24.78
CA PHE A 410 22.15 -34.67 26.16
C PHE A 410 21.79 -35.88 27.02
N THR A 411 21.00 -36.83 26.50
CA THR A 411 20.63 -38.06 27.20
C THR A 411 21.85 -38.99 27.40
N ALA A 412 22.77 -39.04 26.44
CA ALA A 412 24.01 -39.79 26.59
C ALA A 412 24.93 -39.15 27.64
N TRP A 413 25.09 -37.83 27.58
CA TRP A 413 25.86 -37.04 28.52
C TRP A 413 25.30 -37.14 29.95
N SER A 414 23.99 -36.99 30.13
CA SER A 414 23.35 -36.93 31.44
C SER A 414 23.55 -38.21 32.25
N LYS A 415 23.78 -39.36 31.61
CA LYS A 415 24.07 -40.64 32.29
C LYS A 415 25.36 -40.59 33.12
N GLN A 416 26.31 -39.74 32.74
CA GLN A 416 27.62 -39.61 33.40
C GLN A 416 27.59 -38.63 34.57
N GLN A 417 26.50 -37.89 34.76
CA GLN A 417 26.39 -36.80 35.72
C GLN A 417 25.79 -37.23 37.05
N LYS A 418 26.06 -36.47 38.13
CA LYS A 418 25.42 -36.72 39.43
C LYS A 418 23.92 -36.41 39.34
N LEU A 419 23.09 -37.25 39.95
CA LEU A 419 21.63 -37.08 39.91
C LEU A 419 21.17 -35.84 40.69
N ALA A 420 21.86 -35.47 41.77
CA ALA A 420 21.55 -34.28 42.56
C ALA A 420 21.69 -33.00 41.72
N ASP A 421 22.76 -32.92 40.93
CA ASP A 421 23.07 -31.81 40.04
C ASP A 421 22.01 -31.64 38.94
N LEU A 422 21.56 -32.75 38.34
CA LEU A 422 20.47 -32.73 37.36
C LEU A 422 19.12 -32.32 37.99
N ARG A 423 18.86 -32.73 39.24
CA ARG A 423 17.65 -32.32 39.98
C ARG A 423 17.66 -30.83 40.29
N TYR A 424 18.82 -30.31 40.69
CA TYR A 424 19.00 -28.88 40.92
C TYR A 424 18.70 -28.09 39.65
N ALA A 425 19.33 -28.46 38.52
CA ALA A 425 19.09 -27.79 37.24
C ALA A 425 17.63 -27.86 36.78
N ALA A 426 16.96 -29.01 36.94
CA ALA A 426 15.54 -29.11 36.61
C ALA A 426 14.64 -28.29 37.54
N ALA A 427 14.99 -28.15 38.82
CA ALA A 427 14.26 -27.29 39.75
C ALA A 427 14.39 -25.80 39.35
N GLU A 428 15.59 -25.37 38.96
CA GLU A 428 15.83 -24.01 38.43
C GLU A 428 15.04 -23.74 37.14
N LEU A 429 14.82 -24.78 36.32
CA LEU A 429 13.96 -24.72 35.12
C LEU A 429 12.45 -24.85 35.43
N GLY A 430 12.06 -24.95 36.71
CA GLY A 430 10.66 -24.94 37.13
C GLY A 430 10.02 -26.30 37.39
N LEU A 431 10.77 -27.40 37.45
CA LEU A 431 10.24 -28.73 37.81
C LEU A 431 9.91 -28.77 39.31
N ALA A 432 8.63 -28.70 39.65
CA ALA A 432 8.20 -28.94 41.04
C ALA A 432 8.42 -30.42 41.41
N ASP A 433 8.74 -30.67 42.69
CA ASP A 433 9.08 -31.98 43.23
C ASP A 433 10.30 -32.66 42.58
N ALA A 434 11.22 -31.90 41.97
CA ALA A 434 12.45 -32.42 41.36
C ALA A 434 13.24 -33.41 42.25
N PRO A 435 13.33 -33.26 43.60
CA PRO A 435 13.99 -34.26 44.46
C PRO A 435 13.40 -35.68 44.35
N SER A 436 12.11 -35.81 44.02
CA SER A 436 11.41 -37.10 43.88
C SER A 436 11.52 -37.72 42.47
N ALA A 437 11.90 -36.92 41.46
CA ALA A 437 11.99 -37.34 40.07
C ALA A 437 13.18 -38.29 39.84
N ASN A 438 13.00 -39.27 38.94
CA ASN A 438 14.08 -40.16 38.50
C ASN A 438 14.90 -39.52 37.36
N ARG A 439 16.10 -40.06 37.08
CA ARG A 439 17.00 -39.51 36.05
C ARG A 439 16.33 -39.34 34.69
N ALA A 440 15.56 -40.33 34.23
CA ALA A 440 14.90 -40.27 32.94
C ALA A 440 13.84 -39.16 32.86
N GLN A 441 13.08 -38.94 33.94
CA GLN A 441 12.10 -37.85 34.03
C GLN A 441 12.79 -36.48 33.98
N ILE A 442 13.89 -36.32 34.72
CA ILE A 442 14.68 -35.08 34.78
C ILE A 442 15.31 -34.77 33.43
N THR A 443 15.99 -35.76 32.82
CA THR A 443 16.62 -35.60 31.51
C THR A 443 15.59 -35.21 30.44
N LYS A 444 14.42 -35.86 30.42
CA LYS A 444 13.35 -35.49 29.47
C LYS A 444 12.77 -34.11 29.76
N TYR A 445 12.67 -33.71 31.03
CA TYR A 445 12.14 -32.40 31.39
C TYR A 445 13.07 -31.27 30.94
N ILE A 446 14.37 -31.40 31.21
CA ILE A 446 15.39 -30.44 30.76
C ILE A 446 15.42 -30.40 29.23
N ALA A 447 15.42 -31.56 28.57
CA ALA A 447 15.38 -31.61 27.11
C ALA A 447 14.11 -31.01 26.49
N GLY A 448 12.99 -31.05 27.22
CA GLY A 448 11.76 -30.39 26.82
C GLY A 448 11.85 -28.86 26.69
N SER A 449 12.94 -28.24 27.16
CA SER A 449 13.19 -26.81 26.91
C SER A 449 13.50 -26.53 25.43
N TRP A 450 14.07 -27.47 24.68
CA TRP A 450 14.38 -27.32 23.24
C TRP A 450 13.64 -28.31 22.34
N ASP A 451 13.26 -29.47 22.88
CA ASP A 451 12.55 -30.53 22.17
C ASP A 451 11.06 -30.50 22.48
N SER A 452 10.30 -29.84 21.62
CA SER A 452 8.85 -29.68 21.80
C SER A 452 8.05 -31.00 21.78
N SER A 453 8.66 -32.12 21.36
CA SER A 453 8.01 -33.44 21.48
C SER A 453 7.93 -33.91 22.94
N LEU A 454 8.80 -33.37 23.81
CA LEU A 454 8.87 -33.65 25.24
C LEU A 454 8.08 -32.61 26.04
N HIS A 455 6.75 -32.75 26.02
CA HIS A 455 5.83 -31.80 26.67
C HIS A 455 6.07 -31.69 28.20
N GLN A 456 6.73 -30.61 28.63
CA GLN A 456 7.11 -30.36 30.03
C GLN A 456 5.94 -30.43 31.03
N PRO A 457 4.73 -29.89 30.74
CA PRO A 457 3.58 -30.03 31.65
C PRO A 457 3.17 -31.49 31.89
N THR A 458 3.30 -32.35 30.88
CA THR A 458 3.00 -33.78 31.01
C THR A 458 4.02 -34.47 31.91
N LEU A 459 5.30 -34.11 31.78
CA LEU A 459 6.38 -34.62 32.62
C LEU A 459 6.26 -34.13 34.07
N GLN A 460 5.89 -32.86 34.28
CA GLN A 460 5.58 -32.30 35.60
C GLN A 460 4.47 -33.10 36.28
N ALA A 461 3.36 -33.37 35.57
CA ALA A 461 2.24 -34.13 36.12
C ALA A 461 2.64 -35.59 36.49
N GLN A 462 3.55 -36.21 35.73
CA GLN A 462 4.08 -37.54 36.04
C GLN A 462 4.97 -37.55 37.29
N VAL A 463 5.75 -36.48 37.51
CA VAL A 463 6.58 -36.33 38.70
C VAL A 463 5.70 -36.08 39.93
N SER A 464 4.75 -35.15 39.86
CA SER A 464 3.87 -34.82 40.99
C SER A 464 2.90 -35.96 41.37
N LYS A 465 2.43 -36.78 40.40
CA LYS A 465 1.65 -38.00 40.71
C LYS A 465 2.44 -39.02 41.54
N LYS A 466 3.75 -39.05 41.39
CA LYS A 466 4.64 -39.96 42.13
C LYS A 466 5.09 -39.38 43.47
N ALA A 467 5.11 -38.05 43.61
CA ALA A 467 5.39 -37.34 44.85
C ALA A 467 4.20 -37.30 45.81
N ALA A 468 2.97 -37.53 45.33
CA ALA A 468 1.78 -37.63 46.17
C ALA A 468 1.94 -38.76 47.22
N PRO A 469 1.65 -38.51 48.51
CA PRO A 469 1.75 -39.54 49.53
C PRO A 469 0.80 -40.69 49.21
N VAL A 470 1.35 -41.90 49.13
CA VAL A 470 0.54 -43.12 49.09
C VAL A 470 -0.31 -43.12 50.35
N ASN A 471 -1.63 -43.12 50.18
CA ASN A 471 -2.61 -43.18 51.25
C ASN A 471 -2.21 -44.30 52.25
N PRO A 472 -2.13 -44.03 53.57
CA PRO A 472 -1.60 -45.00 54.55
C PRO A 472 -2.48 -46.25 54.72
N VAL A 473 -3.63 -46.33 54.07
CA VAL A 473 -4.57 -47.47 54.17
C VAL A 473 -4.11 -48.69 53.36
N THR A 474 -3.28 -48.52 52.31
CA THR A 474 -2.81 -49.66 51.49
C THR A 474 -1.50 -50.26 52.00
N ALA A 475 -0.78 -49.57 52.90
CA ALA A 475 0.47 -50.07 53.49
C ALA A 475 0.27 -50.99 54.72
N MET A 476 -0.92 -51.01 55.32
CA MET A 476 -1.24 -51.87 56.48
C MET A 476 -1.57 -53.33 56.15
N LEU A 477 -1.74 -53.69 54.87
CA LEU A 477 -2.10 -55.07 54.48
C LEU A 477 -0.90 -55.96 54.12
N ASN A 478 0.34 -55.46 54.21
CA ASN A 478 1.50 -56.21 53.72
C ASN A 478 2.75 -56.15 54.62
N SER A 479 2.58 -56.28 55.93
CA SER A 479 3.71 -56.46 56.86
C SER A 479 3.44 -57.63 57.80
N GLY A 480 4.12 -58.76 57.56
CA GLY A 480 4.24 -59.87 58.50
C GLY A 480 5.08 -59.48 59.74
N PRO A 481 5.06 -60.30 60.81
CA PRO A 481 5.48 -59.87 62.13
C PRO A 481 6.98 -60.01 62.33
N ALA A 482 7.61 -58.99 62.93
CA ALA A 482 8.86 -59.14 63.66
C ALA A 482 8.93 -58.18 64.86
N THR A 483 9.26 -58.77 66.00
CA THR A 483 9.25 -58.30 67.38
C THR A 483 10.52 -57.49 67.76
N PRO A 484 10.60 -56.91 68.99
CA PRO A 484 11.12 -55.55 69.24
C PRO A 484 12.42 -55.48 70.07
N SER A 485 12.98 -54.26 70.18
CA SER A 485 13.77 -53.70 71.31
C SER A 485 14.07 -52.23 70.96
N GLY A 486 14.01 -51.19 71.79
CA GLY A 486 13.71 -50.99 73.21
C GLY A 486 14.28 -49.61 73.60
N HIS A 487 13.52 -48.82 74.40
CA HIS A 487 13.92 -47.67 75.25
C HIS A 487 14.33 -46.35 74.54
N THR A 488 13.92 -45.13 74.95
CA THR A 488 13.22 -44.57 76.15
C THR A 488 12.76 -43.13 75.83
N ALA A 489 11.64 -42.71 76.41
CA ALA A 489 11.06 -41.33 76.41
C ALA A 489 11.71 -40.43 77.49
N PRO A 490 11.17 -39.26 77.94
CA PRO A 490 10.11 -38.34 77.46
C PRO A 490 10.62 -36.85 77.44
N ALA A 491 9.89 -35.74 77.17
CA ALA A 491 8.58 -35.28 77.62
C ALA A 491 8.06 -34.05 76.82
N SER A 492 6.73 -33.90 76.83
CA SER A 492 5.84 -32.88 76.22
C SER A 492 5.74 -31.59 77.09
N PRO A 493 4.69 -30.72 77.01
CA PRO A 493 3.71 -30.36 75.95
C PRO A 493 3.43 -28.82 75.87
N CYS A 494 2.63 -28.39 74.87
CA CYS A 494 1.38 -27.60 75.02
C CYS A 494 1.11 -26.58 73.88
N THR A 495 0.03 -26.89 73.15
CA THR A 495 -0.91 -26.07 72.33
C THR A 495 -1.61 -24.94 73.15
N PRO A 496 -2.49 -24.04 72.59
CA PRO A 496 -3.25 -24.10 71.31
C PRO A 496 -3.47 -22.78 70.50
N SER A 497 -4.05 -22.95 69.29
CA SER A 497 -4.82 -22.05 68.39
C SER A 497 -6.07 -21.36 69.04
N PRO A 498 -6.98 -20.62 68.33
CA PRO A 498 -7.03 -20.00 66.98
C PRO A 498 -7.50 -18.49 67.02
N SER A 499 -7.61 -17.68 65.95
CA SER A 499 -8.86 -17.42 65.17
C SER A 499 -8.73 -16.12 64.32
N THR A 500 -9.21 -16.13 63.07
CA THR A 500 -9.62 -14.97 62.22
C THR A 500 -10.95 -14.34 62.70
N PRO A 501 -11.35 -13.06 62.39
CA PRO A 501 -11.55 -12.51 61.03
C PRO A 501 -11.34 -10.96 60.81
N SER A 502 -11.41 -10.56 59.53
CA SER A 502 -11.56 -9.19 58.95
C SER A 502 -12.83 -8.44 59.45
N PRO A 503 -13.03 -7.09 59.33
CA PRO A 503 -12.92 -6.30 58.08
C PRO A 503 -12.54 -4.78 58.16
N SER A 504 -12.15 -4.23 56.99
CA SER A 504 -12.40 -2.89 56.38
C SER A 504 -12.45 -1.60 57.23
N THR A 505 -11.55 -0.65 56.94
CA THR A 505 -11.87 0.77 56.63
C THR A 505 -10.69 1.46 55.92
N ALA A 506 -10.97 2.12 54.80
CA ALA A 506 -10.18 3.23 54.21
C ALA A 506 -11.01 4.53 54.41
N PRO A 507 -10.57 5.76 54.04
CA PRO A 507 -9.30 6.18 53.42
C PRO A 507 -8.68 7.48 54.04
N ALA A 508 -7.46 7.84 53.61
CA ALA A 508 -7.13 9.11 52.94
C ALA A 508 -5.71 9.66 53.22
N ALA A 509 -5.08 10.05 52.11
CA ALA A 509 -4.11 11.14 51.92
C ALA A 509 -2.65 10.99 52.39
N GLY A 510 -1.78 10.79 51.38
CA GLY A 510 -0.69 11.73 51.11
C GLY A 510 0.73 11.25 51.40
N ALA A 511 1.42 10.78 50.37
CA ALA A 511 2.77 11.25 49.99
C ALA A 511 3.28 10.44 48.79
N MET A 512 3.47 11.13 47.67
CA MET A 512 4.16 10.61 46.50
C MET A 512 5.62 10.29 46.85
N THR A 513 6.01 9.05 46.66
CA THR A 513 7.39 8.69 46.31
C THR A 513 7.32 7.83 45.07
N GLY A 514 7.78 8.38 43.94
CA GLY A 514 7.85 7.69 42.67
C GLY A 514 8.80 6.51 42.80
N THR A 515 8.25 5.32 42.96
CA THR A 515 8.94 4.08 42.65
C THR A 515 8.71 3.84 41.17
N VAL A 516 9.80 3.91 40.40
CA VAL A 516 9.82 3.47 39.00
C VAL A 516 9.28 2.05 38.98
N ALA A 517 8.12 1.88 38.33
CA ALA A 517 7.51 0.57 38.16
C ALA A 517 8.52 -0.36 37.48
N ALA A 518 8.75 -1.53 38.07
CA ALA A 518 9.57 -2.57 37.45
C ALA A 518 9.07 -2.82 36.01
N PRO A 519 9.98 -3.10 35.06
CA PRO A 519 9.58 -3.42 33.69
C PRO A 519 8.56 -4.57 33.72
N PRO A 520 7.50 -4.51 32.89
CA PRO A 520 6.44 -5.52 32.91
C PRO A 520 7.07 -6.89 32.69
N SER A 521 6.74 -7.86 33.55
CA SER A 521 7.22 -9.24 33.38
C SER A 521 6.77 -9.78 32.02
N ALA A 522 7.50 -10.73 31.43
CA ALA A 522 7.14 -11.36 30.16
C ALA A 522 5.70 -11.93 30.18
N ALA A 523 5.23 -12.41 31.34
CA ALA A 523 3.85 -12.85 31.54
C ALA A 523 2.83 -11.69 31.43
N THR A 524 3.19 -10.48 31.85
CA THR A 524 2.37 -9.27 31.74
C THR A 524 2.32 -8.78 30.29
N TRP A 525 3.44 -8.85 29.58
CA TRP A 525 3.51 -8.51 28.16
C TRP A 525 2.69 -9.49 27.30
N MET A 526 2.82 -10.80 27.51
CA MET A 526 2.02 -11.81 26.79
C MET A 526 0.51 -11.63 27.07
N ALA A 527 0.14 -11.29 28.30
CA ALA A 527 -1.25 -10.98 28.64
C ALA A 527 -1.75 -9.70 27.95
N GLN A 528 -0.92 -8.66 27.83
CA GLN A 528 -1.24 -7.44 27.07
C GLN A 528 -1.36 -7.72 25.57
N HIS A 529 -0.44 -8.51 25.01
CA HIS A 529 -0.48 -8.92 23.61
C HIS A 529 -1.73 -9.74 23.30
N GLN A 530 -2.08 -10.71 24.15
CA GLN A 530 -3.30 -11.50 23.98
C GLN A 530 -4.55 -10.62 24.02
N ARG A 531 -4.62 -9.64 24.94
CA ARG A 531 -5.73 -8.67 24.98
C ARG A 531 -5.82 -7.85 23.69
N LEU A 532 -4.68 -7.42 23.14
CA LEU A 532 -4.65 -6.70 21.86
C LEU A 532 -5.17 -7.58 20.72
N VAL A 533 -4.72 -8.84 20.65
CA VAL A 533 -5.19 -9.81 19.66
C VAL A 533 -6.69 -10.05 19.79
N ASP A 534 -7.22 -10.20 21.00
CA ASP A 534 -8.64 -10.41 21.25
C ASP A 534 -9.47 -9.16 20.87
N ALA A 535 -8.96 -7.95 21.15
CA ALA A 535 -9.59 -6.71 20.74
C ALA A 535 -9.61 -6.52 19.21
N LEU A 536 -8.56 -6.96 18.51
CA LEU A 536 -8.49 -6.97 17.04
C LEU A 536 -9.46 -7.99 16.44
N LYS A 537 -9.51 -9.21 16.98
CA LYS A 537 -10.49 -10.23 16.55
C LYS A 537 -11.92 -9.75 16.72
N HIS A 538 -12.24 -9.14 17.86
CA HIS A 538 -13.56 -8.58 18.11
C HIS A 538 -13.90 -7.47 17.09
N HIS A 539 -12.96 -6.56 16.83
CA HIS A 539 -13.15 -5.51 15.83
C HIS A 539 -13.36 -6.07 14.41
N GLN A 540 -12.56 -7.06 14.01
CA GLN A 540 -12.70 -7.74 12.72
C GLN A 540 -14.04 -8.47 12.61
N ALA A 541 -14.50 -9.13 13.68
CA ALA A 541 -15.81 -9.77 13.72
C ALA A 541 -16.94 -8.75 13.51
N SER A 542 -16.92 -7.64 14.24
CA SER A 542 -17.90 -6.55 14.08
C SER A 542 -17.88 -5.95 12.67
N ALA A 543 -16.70 -5.79 12.06
CA ALA A 543 -16.59 -5.29 10.68
C ALA A 543 -17.15 -6.29 9.65
N SER A 544 -16.87 -7.59 9.82
CA SER A 544 -17.33 -8.64 8.91
C SER A 544 -18.84 -8.91 8.98
N ALA A 545 -19.49 -8.51 10.07
CA ALA A 545 -20.94 -8.64 10.24
C ALA A 545 -21.74 -7.56 9.46
N LEU A 546 -21.05 -6.54 8.93
CA LEU A 546 -21.69 -5.49 8.15
C LEU A 546 -21.79 -5.89 6.67
N PRO A 547 -22.92 -5.60 5.99
CA PRO A 547 -23.01 -5.67 4.54
C PRO A 547 -21.95 -4.80 3.87
N GLY A 548 -21.57 -5.16 2.65
CA GLY A 548 -20.77 -4.28 1.80
C GLY A 548 -21.43 -2.91 1.66
N ARG A 549 -20.62 -1.85 1.55
CA ARG A 549 -21.14 -0.50 1.34
C ARG A 549 -21.76 -0.38 -0.04
N HIS A 550 -22.82 0.40 -0.12
CA HIS A 550 -23.52 0.69 -1.35
C HIS A 550 -23.03 2.01 -1.93
N ASP A 551 -23.03 2.13 -3.25
CA ASP A 551 -22.78 3.40 -3.93
C ASP A 551 -23.88 4.41 -3.57
N PRO A 552 -23.55 5.59 -3.00
CA PRO A 552 -24.55 6.59 -2.63
C PRO A 552 -25.45 7.02 -3.80
N ALA A 553 -24.88 7.19 -5.00
CA ALA A 553 -25.65 7.58 -6.18
C ALA A 553 -26.64 6.48 -6.59
N ALA A 554 -26.22 5.21 -6.47
CA ALA A 554 -27.12 4.09 -6.68
C ALA A 554 -28.25 4.07 -5.65
N VAL A 555 -27.97 4.17 -4.35
CA VAL A 555 -29.01 4.10 -3.29
C VAL A 555 -29.98 5.27 -3.37
N GLU A 556 -29.51 6.47 -3.71
CA GLU A 556 -30.38 7.64 -3.91
C GLU A 556 -31.38 7.43 -5.05
N SER A 557 -31.02 6.64 -6.07
CA SER A 557 -31.90 6.27 -7.18
C SER A 557 -32.83 5.08 -6.89
N TRP A 558 -32.69 4.43 -5.73
CA TRP A 558 -33.47 3.23 -5.43
C TRP A 558 -34.94 3.52 -5.17
N ALA A 559 -35.81 2.74 -5.81
CA ALA A 559 -37.24 2.72 -5.53
C ALA A 559 -37.52 1.83 -4.30
N PHE A 560 -37.42 2.40 -3.10
CA PHE A 560 -37.76 1.69 -1.87
C PHE A 560 -39.27 1.44 -1.76
N THR A 561 -39.64 0.21 -1.44
CA THR A 561 -41.04 -0.14 -1.16
C THR A 561 -41.32 -0.01 0.34
N PRO A 562 -42.27 0.85 0.77
CA PRO A 562 -42.65 0.95 2.18
C PRO A 562 -43.16 -0.38 2.73
N SER A 563 -42.72 -0.73 3.94
CA SER A 563 -43.20 -1.90 4.69
C SER A 563 -43.82 -1.44 6.01
N ALA A 564 -44.08 -2.37 6.92
CA ALA A 564 -44.70 -2.12 8.21
C ALA A 564 -43.94 -1.08 9.07
N SER A 565 -44.65 -0.51 10.05
CA SER A 565 -44.02 0.33 11.09
C SER A 565 -42.92 -0.44 11.83
N ALA A 566 -41.78 0.21 12.07
CA ALA A 566 -40.63 -0.39 12.75
C ALA A 566 -40.60 -0.09 14.25
N SER A 567 -41.78 0.00 14.88
CA SER A 567 -41.93 0.25 16.32
C SER A 567 -41.23 -0.82 17.19
N SER A 568 -41.04 -2.03 16.67
CA SER A 568 -40.29 -3.11 17.34
C SER A 568 -38.79 -2.84 17.48
N LEU A 569 -38.21 -1.87 16.75
CA LEU A 569 -36.79 -1.50 16.86
C LEU A 569 -36.49 -0.50 18.00
N GLY A 570 -37.50 -0.12 18.79
CA GLY A 570 -37.38 0.83 19.91
C GLY A 570 -37.06 2.28 19.48
N GLY A 571 -36.75 3.16 20.45
CA GLY A 571 -36.43 4.58 20.21
C GLY A 571 -37.65 5.51 20.15
N VAL A 572 -37.40 6.82 20.29
CA VAL A 572 -38.44 7.88 20.37
C VAL A 572 -38.82 8.49 19.02
N HIS A 573 -38.00 8.29 17.98
CA HIS A 573 -38.25 8.85 16.64
C HIS A 573 -38.96 7.86 15.72
N THR A 574 -39.82 8.39 14.84
CA THR A 574 -40.54 7.61 13.83
C THR A 574 -39.55 6.88 12.93
N LYS A 575 -39.83 5.60 12.69
CA LYS A 575 -39.03 4.71 11.83
C LYS A 575 -39.93 3.69 11.16
N SER A 576 -39.60 3.30 9.94
CA SER A 576 -40.34 2.30 9.17
C SER A 576 -39.40 1.31 8.51
N TYR A 577 -39.87 0.07 8.32
CA TYR A 577 -39.18 -0.88 7.46
C TYR A 577 -39.41 -0.47 6.01
N VAL A 578 -38.40 -0.60 5.16
CA VAL A 578 -38.51 -0.44 3.72
C VAL A 578 -37.71 -1.55 3.03
N THR A 579 -38.14 -1.94 1.83
CA THR A 579 -37.47 -2.99 1.05
C THR A 579 -36.75 -2.34 -0.13
N GLY A 580 -35.47 -2.66 -0.30
CA GLY A 580 -34.67 -2.23 -1.45
C GLY A 580 -35.08 -2.96 -2.74
N PRO A 581 -34.60 -2.50 -3.91
CA PRO A 581 -34.90 -3.12 -5.21
C PRO A 581 -34.33 -4.54 -5.35
N ASP A 582 -33.34 -4.88 -4.53
CA ASP A 582 -32.72 -6.21 -4.43
C ASP A 582 -33.46 -7.16 -3.45
N GLY A 583 -34.55 -6.70 -2.83
CA GLY A 583 -35.31 -7.45 -1.82
C GLY A 583 -34.72 -7.40 -0.40
N SER A 584 -33.63 -6.66 -0.19
CA SER A 584 -33.03 -6.51 1.13
C SER A 584 -33.86 -5.60 2.05
N SER A 585 -33.74 -5.83 3.37
CA SER A 585 -34.48 -5.08 4.39
C SER A 585 -33.69 -3.88 4.92
N TRP A 586 -34.34 -2.72 4.94
CA TRP A 586 -33.76 -1.45 5.37
C TRP A 586 -34.66 -0.77 6.41
N MET A 587 -34.07 0.14 7.18
CA MET A 587 -34.79 1.06 8.06
C MET A 587 -34.73 2.46 7.46
N PHE A 588 -35.91 3.09 7.37
CA PHE A 588 -36.05 4.50 7.00
C PHE A 588 -36.43 5.32 8.23
N LYS A 589 -35.69 6.42 8.46
CA LYS A 589 -36.02 7.46 9.45
C LYS A 589 -36.37 8.76 8.71
N PRO A 590 -37.65 9.16 8.62
CA PRO A 590 -38.02 10.40 7.98
C PRO A 590 -37.51 11.61 8.77
N ASP A 591 -36.98 12.63 8.08
CA ASP A 591 -36.58 13.90 8.67
C ASP A 591 -37.57 15.01 8.32
N THR A 592 -38.76 14.92 8.91
CA THR A 592 -39.84 15.90 8.69
C THR A 592 -39.58 17.23 9.39
N SER A 593 -38.73 17.25 10.43
CA SER A 593 -38.52 18.43 11.27
C SER A 593 -37.38 19.33 10.81
N ALA A 594 -36.34 18.78 10.18
CA ALA A 594 -35.16 19.54 9.75
C ALA A 594 -34.96 19.55 8.24
N GLY A 595 -35.98 19.12 7.46
CA GLY A 595 -35.98 19.23 6.01
C GLY A 595 -34.89 18.39 5.31
N GLY A 596 -34.44 17.30 5.92
CA GLY A 596 -33.37 16.44 5.41
C GLY A 596 -32.00 16.72 6.01
N ALA A 597 -31.79 17.83 6.72
CA ALA A 597 -30.49 18.15 7.31
C ALA A 597 -29.99 17.09 8.30
N ARG A 598 -30.89 16.46 9.08
CA ARG A 598 -30.52 15.36 9.99
C ARG A 598 -30.17 14.08 9.23
N ALA A 599 -30.85 13.82 8.12
CA ALA A 599 -30.54 12.68 7.27
C ALA A 599 -29.13 12.79 6.66
N HIS A 600 -28.77 13.98 6.18
CA HIS A 600 -27.42 14.25 5.69
C HIS A 600 -26.38 14.16 6.82
N ALA A 601 -26.71 14.63 8.03
CA ALA A 601 -25.82 14.50 9.19
C ALA A 601 -25.58 13.03 9.57
N GLU A 602 -26.63 12.18 9.60
CA GLU A 602 -26.47 10.74 9.88
C GLU A 602 -25.65 10.04 8.78
N SER A 603 -25.87 10.36 7.50
CA SER A 603 -25.07 9.84 6.39
C SER A 603 -23.61 10.30 6.44
N ALA A 604 -23.36 11.55 6.80
CA ALA A 604 -22.00 12.07 6.99
C ALA A 604 -21.29 11.39 8.17
N ALA A 605 -21.97 11.24 9.32
CA ALA A 605 -21.43 10.57 10.48
C ALA A 605 -21.05 9.11 10.17
N ALA A 606 -21.91 8.36 9.48
CA ALA A 606 -21.63 6.98 9.05
C ALA A 606 -20.42 6.87 8.10
N ARG A 607 -20.18 7.89 7.26
CA ARG A 607 -18.98 7.97 6.41
C ARG A 607 -17.73 8.26 7.22
N VAL A 608 -17.80 9.21 8.16
CA VAL A 608 -16.67 9.51 9.06
C VAL A 608 -16.30 8.29 9.90
N TYR A 609 -17.27 7.64 10.53
CA TYR A 609 -17.03 6.44 11.35
C TYR A 609 -16.32 5.35 10.55
N HIS A 610 -16.77 5.10 9.33
CA HIS A 610 -16.10 4.13 8.47
C HIS A 610 -14.69 4.56 8.03
N ALA A 611 -14.50 5.82 7.66
CA ALA A 611 -13.20 6.34 7.25
C ALA A 611 -12.14 6.21 8.36
N VAL A 612 -12.56 6.32 9.63
CA VAL A 612 -11.68 6.10 10.80
C VAL A 612 -11.64 4.65 11.28
N GLY A 613 -12.18 3.71 10.48
CA GLY A 613 -12.13 2.27 10.77
C GLY A 613 -13.10 1.80 11.85
N ILE A 614 -14.12 2.58 12.21
CA ILE A 614 -15.18 2.13 13.12
C ILE A 614 -16.22 1.36 12.32
N PRO A 615 -16.56 0.12 12.72
CA PRO A 615 -17.66 -0.63 12.13
C PRO A 615 -18.97 0.14 12.31
N ALA A 616 -19.49 0.71 11.23
CA ALA A 616 -20.71 1.48 11.20
C ALA A 616 -21.59 1.02 10.04
N VAL A 617 -22.89 0.91 10.31
CA VAL A 617 -23.88 0.62 9.28
C VAL A 617 -23.86 1.73 8.22
N ASP A 618 -24.01 1.34 6.96
CA ASP A 618 -24.04 2.28 5.85
C ASP A 618 -25.34 3.11 5.88
N VAL A 619 -25.23 4.44 5.82
CA VAL A 619 -26.38 5.34 5.92
C VAL A 619 -26.40 6.28 4.73
N HIS A 620 -27.52 6.32 4.03
CA HIS A 620 -27.76 7.14 2.84
C HIS A 620 -28.93 8.07 3.06
N VAL A 621 -29.04 9.09 2.21
CA VAL A 621 -30.22 9.96 2.14
C VAL A 621 -31.11 9.50 1.01
N ALA A 622 -32.41 9.37 1.27
CA ALA A 622 -33.39 9.00 0.25
C ALA A 622 -34.73 9.68 0.51
N SER A 623 -35.52 9.84 -0.56
CA SER A 623 -36.90 10.33 -0.49
C SER A 623 -37.89 9.18 -0.68
N ILE A 624 -38.66 8.86 0.36
CA ILE A 624 -39.64 7.77 0.34
C ILE A 624 -41.03 8.33 0.66
N ALA A 625 -42.01 8.06 -0.20
CA ALA A 625 -43.37 8.55 -0.08
C ALA A 625 -43.46 10.08 0.17
N GLY A 626 -42.60 10.85 -0.50
CA GLY A 626 -42.54 12.32 -0.40
C GLY A 626 -41.81 12.87 0.83
N ASN A 627 -41.25 12.02 1.70
CA ASN A 627 -40.45 12.45 2.85
C ASN A 627 -38.97 12.16 2.59
N THR A 628 -38.11 13.17 2.79
CA THR A 628 -36.66 12.99 2.82
C THR A 628 -36.24 12.48 4.20
N GLY A 629 -35.34 11.51 4.22
CA GLY A 629 -34.86 10.90 5.47
C GLY A 629 -33.62 10.06 5.25
N SER A 630 -33.12 9.44 6.32
CA SER A 630 -31.99 8.52 6.23
C SER A 630 -32.48 7.08 6.03
N VAL A 631 -31.84 6.35 5.12
CA VAL A 631 -32.01 4.91 4.93
C VAL A 631 -30.75 4.16 5.34
N GLN A 632 -30.92 3.03 6.02
CA GLN A 632 -29.80 2.17 6.44
C GLN A 632 -30.21 0.69 6.35
N PRO A 633 -29.31 -0.23 5.95
CA PRO A 633 -29.62 -1.64 5.89
C PRO A 633 -29.81 -2.20 7.30
N LEU A 634 -30.71 -3.18 7.43
CA LEU A 634 -30.89 -3.91 8.68
C LEU A 634 -29.93 -5.09 8.74
N LEU A 635 -29.27 -5.22 9.89
CA LEU A 635 -28.36 -6.33 10.17
C LEU A 635 -29.15 -7.54 10.70
N PRO A 636 -29.13 -8.69 10.01
CA PRO A 636 -29.80 -9.90 10.50
C PRO A 636 -29.24 -10.34 11.85
N GLY A 637 -30.12 -10.57 12.83
CA GLY A 637 -29.73 -11.05 14.16
C GLY A 637 -29.02 -10.04 15.06
N ALA A 638 -28.89 -8.78 14.63
CA ALA A 638 -28.33 -7.73 15.47
C ALA A 638 -29.34 -7.26 16.53
N GLY A 639 -28.85 -7.08 17.77
CA GLY A 639 -29.62 -6.51 18.87
C GLY A 639 -29.01 -5.20 19.36
N GLN A 640 -29.76 -4.43 20.14
CA GLN A 640 -29.19 -3.30 20.88
C GLN A 640 -28.20 -3.80 21.93
N LEU A 641 -27.17 -2.99 22.22
CA LEU A 641 -26.30 -3.25 23.34
C LEU A 641 -27.15 -3.29 24.64
N PRO A 642 -26.94 -4.27 25.55
CA PRO A 642 -27.65 -4.29 26.81
C PRO A 642 -27.39 -3.01 27.61
N ALA A 643 -28.44 -2.43 28.20
CA ALA A 643 -28.32 -1.18 28.96
C ALA A 643 -27.51 -1.31 30.26
N SER A 644 -27.23 -2.53 30.74
CA SER A 644 -26.47 -2.77 31.97
C SER A 644 -24.98 -2.97 31.68
N PRO A 645 -24.08 -2.07 32.14
CA PRO A 645 -22.65 -2.21 31.93
C PRO A 645 -22.04 -3.49 32.51
N ALA A 646 -22.66 -4.08 33.54
CA ALA A 646 -22.22 -5.33 34.14
C ALA A 646 -22.31 -6.54 33.19
N SER A 647 -23.04 -6.42 32.08
CA SER A 647 -23.19 -7.45 31.06
C SER A 647 -22.27 -7.27 29.84
N TRP A 648 -21.41 -6.25 29.87
CA TRP A 648 -20.49 -5.94 28.79
C TRP A 648 -19.22 -6.80 28.93
N THR A 649 -18.81 -7.40 27.82
CA THR A 649 -17.49 -8.02 27.69
C THR A 649 -16.44 -6.92 27.53
N GLN A 650 -15.16 -7.27 27.69
CA GLN A 650 -14.08 -6.31 27.41
C GLN A 650 -14.10 -5.84 25.94
N GLY A 651 -14.49 -6.71 25.00
CA GLY A 651 -14.62 -6.34 23.59
C GLY A 651 -15.72 -5.28 23.35
N ASP A 652 -16.84 -5.37 24.09
CA ASP A 652 -17.87 -4.33 24.05
C ASP A 652 -17.34 -3.00 24.58
N VAL A 653 -16.62 -3.02 25.71
CA VAL A 653 -16.01 -1.82 26.29
C VAL A 653 -15.04 -1.18 25.30
N ASP A 654 -14.16 -1.97 24.68
CA ASP A 654 -13.19 -1.47 23.71
C ASP A 654 -13.89 -0.90 22.45
N ALA A 655 -14.98 -1.53 21.99
CA ALA A 655 -15.79 -1.02 20.88
C ALA A 655 -16.49 0.30 21.22
N ILE A 656 -17.06 0.41 22.42
CA ILE A 656 -17.71 1.64 22.90
C ILE A 656 -16.71 2.78 23.03
N VAL A 657 -15.50 2.53 23.55
CA VAL A 657 -14.45 3.55 23.66
C VAL A 657 -14.05 4.07 22.28
N ARG A 658 -13.85 3.18 21.29
CA ARG A 658 -13.57 3.57 19.91
C ARG A 658 -14.70 4.38 19.28
N TYR A 659 -15.94 3.92 19.43
CA TYR A 659 -17.13 4.64 18.98
C TYR A 659 -17.20 6.04 19.60
N HIS A 660 -17.00 6.15 20.91
CA HIS A 660 -17.13 7.40 21.64
C HIS A 660 -16.15 8.48 21.15
N VAL A 661 -14.91 8.11 20.82
CA VAL A 661 -13.92 9.04 20.26
C VAL A 661 -14.40 9.64 18.94
N ALA A 662 -14.96 8.84 18.05
CA ALA A 662 -15.48 9.34 16.79
C ALA A 662 -16.81 10.08 16.94
N ALA A 663 -17.69 9.61 17.81
CA ALA A 663 -18.94 10.30 18.14
C ALA A 663 -18.66 11.71 18.67
N TRP A 664 -17.69 11.84 19.57
CA TRP A 664 -17.21 13.13 20.04
C TRP A 664 -16.70 14.01 18.90
N ALA A 665 -15.92 13.46 17.97
CA ALA A 665 -15.37 14.21 16.85
C ALA A 665 -16.43 14.76 15.88
N VAL A 666 -17.58 14.07 15.74
CA VAL A 666 -18.70 14.53 14.89
C VAL A 666 -19.77 15.30 15.68
N GLY A 667 -19.56 15.55 16.98
CA GLY A 667 -20.52 16.24 17.85
C GLY A 667 -21.75 15.42 18.22
N ASP A 668 -21.68 14.09 18.09
CA ASP A 668 -22.73 13.16 18.54
C ASP A 668 -22.58 12.91 20.05
N HIS A 669 -23.50 13.46 20.83
CA HIS A 669 -23.55 13.34 22.29
C HIS A 669 -24.72 12.46 22.77
N ASP A 670 -25.47 11.84 21.86
CA ASP A 670 -26.65 11.02 22.18
C ASP A 670 -26.30 9.53 22.30
N GLY A 671 -25.07 9.21 22.72
CA GLY A 671 -24.54 7.86 22.78
C GLY A 671 -25.21 6.98 23.84
N GLY A 672 -26.37 6.40 23.51
CA GLY A 672 -27.10 5.45 24.34
C GLY A 672 -27.01 3.99 23.85
N PRO A 673 -27.52 3.02 24.63
CA PRO A 673 -27.50 1.60 24.25
C PRO A 673 -28.25 1.28 22.94
N ALA A 674 -29.18 2.15 22.53
CA ALA A 674 -29.91 2.03 21.26
C ALA A 674 -29.09 2.44 20.04
N ASN A 675 -27.98 3.16 20.21
CA ASN A 675 -27.10 3.66 19.16
C ASN A 675 -25.99 2.65 18.82
N VAL A 676 -25.80 1.62 19.66
CA VAL A 676 -24.79 0.57 19.47
C VAL A 676 -25.48 -0.76 19.23
N LEU A 677 -25.13 -1.42 18.13
CA LEU A 677 -25.63 -2.74 17.79
C LEU A 677 -24.60 -3.81 18.19
N ARG A 678 -25.07 -4.88 18.83
CA ARG A 678 -24.30 -6.11 19.04
C ARG A 678 -24.73 -7.14 17.99
N THR A 679 -23.77 -7.59 17.20
CA THR A 679 -23.94 -8.60 16.14
C THR A 679 -23.35 -9.92 16.61
N GLY A 680 -24.16 -10.98 16.72
CA GLY A 680 -23.71 -12.38 16.89
C GLY A 680 -22.93 -12.69 18.15
#